data_AF-A0A956ESG8-F1
#
_entry.id   AF-A0A956ESG8-F1
#
_cell.length_a   1.000
_cell.length_b   1.000
_cell.length_c   1.000
_cell.angle_alpha   90.00
_cell.angle_beta   90.00
_cell.angle_gamma   90.00
#
_symmetry.space_group_name_H-M   'P 1'
#
loop_
_entity.id
_entity.type
_entity.pdbx_description
1 polymer ?
#
loop_
_entity_poly.entity_id
_entity_poly.type
_entity_poly.pdbx_seq_one_letter_code
_entity_poly.pdbx_strand_id
1 'polypeptide(L)'
;ANGMTVVPHGRFLKIVDTGNISSQATPIFSRGAPVAGTDGYLTRLYRLQHVSADDVAQLLQKFKSKEGDISTFSAGQLLIITDTGSNVRRMIRIIEEVDVGGSGTKMWIEPVHYGAATDLAKQINDIFELSGQAGGAGGSGAAGGLSKVVADEQTNALVIVGTEDSYLRLLEFMKRLDTAPAAEGKIHVLPLQHAVADELAQTLTQMLSGTAAAQAGARGRAPAAPAGGAGTGEGSFEGEVRVTADSPTNSLIITSSGRDYAQLRLVIQQLDMPRRQVFIEAAIMDLSISRGTTLGINYHGGTTFTTKDQDDSLLFGGLNPINSIVLTPDQLQGFAVGVRGPELDGTSNILGTGVSIPAFGVVLNALATSGDTNVLATPHIIATDNTPAEINIGENIPLQTNIGGGGLNLGSLGALAGGNAGALGALGGLGGLGGFSSPRQDVGTKIKITPHINDSDQVRLEIEAEDSSPGAAAGSLGAVSITQRTANTTLVVRDQETVVIGGLMKDSEQTTKTKVPVLGDLPVLGFLFRRTETQKRKSNLLLVLTPHIIHDSRDLRTIFQRKMQERQEFLDRYFVFGDSDWTPPRDWTRTNGLVEDIRQSYREAEERRQLEAQLEAPKDKPKHEPSEPIDMPQVIKSGGGSKSAPAATPQRRRTPRRTPRRANPRSGALETPIQINPMTRSVAQAPESGGRVTAERTE
;
A
#
# COMPACT_ATOMS: atom_id res chain seq x y z
N ALA A 1 0.29 25.97 -111.98
CA ALA A 1 0.88 27.24 -112.46
C ALA A 1 -0.13 28.19 -113.13
N ASN A 2 -1.24 27.73 -113.73
CA ASN A 2 -2.24 28.61 -114.37
C ASN A 2 -3.59 28.74 -113.62
N GLY A 3 -3.64 28.41 -112.32
CA GLY A 3 -4.87 28.51 -111.51
C GLY A 3 -6.03 27.60 -111.97
N MET A 4 -5.81 26.69 -112.91
CA MET A 4 -6.81 25.78 -113.46
C MET A 4 -6.42 24.33 -113.18
N THR A 5 -7.42 23.50 -112.87
CA THR A 5 -7.30 22.06 -112.67
C THR A 5 -8.27 21.31 -113.56
N VAL A 6 -7.97 20.05 -113.81
CA VAL A 6 -8.82 19.16 -114.61
C VAL A 6 -9.55 18.21 -113.67
N VAL A 7 -10.88 18.16 -113.77
CA VAL A 7 -11.73 17.27 -112.98
C VAL A 7 -12.52 16.36 -113.93
N PRO A 8 -12.54 15.03 -113.70
CA PRO A 8 -13.35 14.13 -114.52
C PRO A 8 -14.84 14.38 -114.31
N HIS A 9 -15.59 14.58 -115.40
CA HIS A 9 -17.04 14.77 -115.39
C HIS A 9 -17.69 13.83 -116.41
N GLY A 10 -18.17 12.67 -115.95
CA GLY A 10 -18.67 11.61 -116.81
C GLY A 10 -17.59 11.10 -117.76
N ARG A 11 -17.81 11.23 -119.08
CA ARG A 11 -16.86 10.81 -120.13
C ARG A 11 -15.89 11.91 -120.57
N PHE A 12 -16.00 13.12 -120.01
CA PHE A 12 -15.20 14.28 -120.40
C PHE A 12 -14.35 14.79 -119.24
N LEU A 13 -13.25 15.47 -119.57
CA LEU A 13 -12.42 16.18 -118.62
C LEU A 13 -12.85 17.66 -118.61
N LYS A 14 -13.34 18.14 -117.47
CA LYS A 14 -13.76 19.53 -117.30
C LYS A 14 -12.59 20.34 -116.73
N ILE A 15 -12.26 21.45 -117.38
CA ILE A 15 -11.29 22.42 -116.86
C ILE A 15 -12.02 23.37 -115.92
N VAL A 16 -11.50 23.51 -114.72
CA VAL A 16 -12.12 24.21 -113.60
C VAL A 16 -11.08 25.12 -112.94
N ASP A 17 -11.51 26.31 -112.50
CA ASP A 17 -10.67 27.18 -111.67
C ASP A 17 -10.46 26.56 -110.28
N THR A 18 -9.20 26.50 -109.87
CA THR A 18 -8.77 25.98 -108.56
C THR A 18 -9.41 26.72 -107.38
N GLY A 19 -9.80 27.99 -107.53
CA GLY A 19 -10.39 28.79 -106.44
C GLY A 19 -11.72 28.26 -105.88
N ASN A 20 -12.47 27.47 -106.65
CA ASN A 20 -13.78 26.94 -106.25
C ASN A 20 -13.80 25.42 -106.04
N ILE A 21 -12.64 24.78 -105.88
CA ILE A 21 -12.51 23.32 -105.93
C ILE A 21 -13.23 22.57 -104.79
N SER A 22 -13.39 23.19 -103.61
CA SER A 22 -14.12 22.62 -102.48
C SER A 22 -15.63 22.49 -102.71
N SER A 23 -16.17 23.26 -103.67
CA SER A 23 -17.60 23.26 -104.03
C SER A 23 -17.95 22.40 -105.25
N GLN A 24 -16.93 21.88 -105.94
CA GLN A 24 -17.12 21.08 -107.16
C GLN A 24 -16.99 19.59 -106.88
N ALA A 25 -17.65 18.77 -107.71
CA ALA A 25 -17.63 17.32 -107.58
C ALA A 25 -16.25 16.76 -107.98
N THR A 26 -15.34 16.68 -107.01
CA THR A 26 -14.06 15.96 -107.13
C THR A 26 -14.30 14.45 -106.99
N PRO A 27 -13.45 13.60 -107.60
CA PRO A 27 -13.53 12.16 -107.41
C PRO A 27 -13.23 11.81 -105.94
N ILE A 28 -14.16 11.07 -105.31
CA ILE A 28 -14.03 10.64 -103.93
C ILE A 28 -13.39 9.25 -103.89
N PHE A 29 -12.28 9.12 -103.18
CA PHE A 29 -11.60 7.83 -103.00
C PHE A 29 -11.91 7.26 -101.62
N SER A 30 -12.62 6.14 -101.57
CA SER A 30 -12.88 5.37 -100.34
C SER A 30 -11.75 4.39 -100.02
N ARG A 31 -11.75 3.86 -98.79
CA ARG A 31 -10.72 3.01 -98.16
C ARG A 31 -10.14 1.97 -99.15
N GLY A 32 -8.81 1.94 -99.29
CA GLY A 32 -8.09 0.91 -100.06
C GLY A 32 -7.74 1.22 -101.52
N ALA A 33 -8.32 2.25 -102.14
CA ALA A 33 -7.89 2.67 -103.47
C ALA A 33 -6.57 3.46 -103.40
N PRO A 34 -5.54 3.12 -104.22
CA PRO A 34 -4.31 3.91 -104.27
C PRO A 34 -4.62 5.29 -104.83
N VAL A 35 -4.36 6.34 -104.04
CA VAL A 35 -4.46 7.72 -104.50
C VAL A 35 -3.45 7.91 -105.62
N ALA A 36 -3.88 8.27 -106.83
CA ALA A 36 -2.96 8.55 -107.94
C ALA A 36 -2.03 9.71 -107.57
N GLY A 37 -0.73 9.58 -107.88
CA GLY A 37 0.28 10.63 -107.62
C GLY A 37 0.22 11.75 -108.65
N THR A 38 -0.99 12.15 -109.04
CA THR A 38 -1.25 13.20 -110.01
C THR A 38 -1.60 14.50 -109.29
N ASP A 39 -1.27 15.63 -109.91
CA ASP A 39 -1.55 16.97 -109.36
C ASP A 39 -3.03 17.40 -109.50
N GLY A 40 -3.93 16.44 -109.74
CA GLY A 40 -5.37 16.68 -109.73
C GLY A 40 -5.91 16.73 -108.31
N TYR A 41 -6.91 17.58 -108.07
CA TYR A 41 -7.62 17.65 -106.80
C TYR A 41 -8.57 16.47 -106.65
N LEU A 42 -8.55 15.86 -105.47
CA LEU A 42 -9.41 14.75 -105.09
C LEU A 42 -9.80 14.86 -103.62
N THR A 43 -10.92 14.22 -103.27
CA THR A 43 -11.40 14.16 -101.89
C THR A 43 -11.19 12.76 -101.33
N ARG A 44 -10.56 12.68 -100.15
CA ARG A 44 -10.25 11.44 -99.44
C ARG A 44 -10.91 11.47 -98.07
N LEU A 45 -11.66 10.42 -97.77
CA LEU A 45 -12.22 10.16 -96.46
C LEU A 45 -11.25 9.23 -95.69
N TYR A 46 -10.78 9.65 -94.52
CA TYR A 46 -9.88 8.87 -93.66
C TYR A 46 -10.44 8.77 -92.25
N ARG A 47 -10.55 7.55 -91.71
CA ARG A 47 -11.08 7.31 -90.35
C ARG A 47 -9.92 7.00 -89.42
N LEU A 48 -9.80 7.78 -88.35
CA LEU A 48 -8.80 7.60 -87.29
C LEU A 48 -9.28 6.55 -86.28
N GLN A 49 -8.34 5.87 -85.61
CA GLN A 49 -8.66 4.83 -84.62
C GLN A 49 -8.30 5.20 -83.17
N HIS A 50 -7.20 5.92 -82.98
CA HIS A 50 -6.63 6.16 -81.65
C HIS A 50 -6.61 7.64 -81.26
N VAL A 51 -6.42 8.53 -82.24
CA VAL A 51 -6.35 9.99 -82.01
C VAL A 51 -7.66 10.67 -82.42
N SER A 52 -8.02 11.75 -81.73
CA SER A 52 -9.19 12.54 -82.08
C SER A 52 -9.03 13.20 -83.46
N ALA A 53 -10.12 13.28 -84.24
CA ALA A 53 -10.08 13.89 -85.57
C ALA A 53 -9.75 15.38 -85.55
N ASP A 54 -10.14 16.07 -84.48
CA ASP A 54 -9.94 17.50 -84.33
C ASP A 54 -8.46 17.86 -84.07
N ASP A 55 -7.76 17.06 -83.25
CA ASP A 55 -6.32 17.24 -83.00
C ASP A 55 -5.50 17.01 -84.27
N VAL A 56 -5.84 15.95 -85.02
CA VAL A 56 -5.17 15.63 -86.28
C VAL A 56 -5.46 16.69 -87.34
N ALA A 57 -6.68 17.24 -87.40
CA ALA A 57 -7.01 18.31 -88.33
C ALA A 57 -6.22 19.60 -88.06
N GLN A 58 -6.05 19.99 -86.79
CA GLN A 58 -5.20 21.13 -86.43
C GLN A 58 -3.74 20.93 -86.87
N LEU A 59 -3.22 19.71 -86.73
CA LEU A 59 -1.87 19.37 -87.19
C LEU A 59 -1.75 19.45 -88.72
N LEU A 60 -2.75 18.95 -89.45
CA LEU A 60 -2.72 18.89 -90.92
C LEU A 60 -3.04 20.22 -91.61
N GLN A 61 -3.66 21.19 -90.92
CA GLN A 61 -3.89 22.54 -91.47
C GLN A 61 -2.61 23.19 -92.01
N LYS A 62 -1.45 22.92 -91.40
CA LYS A 62 -0.15 23.45 -91.81
C LYS A 62 0.38 22.82 -93.11
N PHE A 63 -0.15 21.68 -93.51
CA PHE A 63 0.28 20.92 -94.69
C PHE A 63 -0.70 21.02 -95.86
N LYS A 64 -1.79 21.79 -95.75
CA LYS A 64 -2.77 22.00 -96.81
C LYS A 64 -2.21 22.90 -97.93
N SER A 65 -2.57 22.63 -99.18
CA SER A 65 -2.34 23.59 -100.28
C SER A 65 -3.23 24.82 -100.10
N LYS A 66 -2.90 25.91 -100.83
CA LYS A 66 -3.62 27.19 -100.72
C LYS A 66 -5.11 27.06 -101.04
N GLU A 67 -5.48 26.13 -101.92
CA GLU A 67 -6.84 25.88 -102.38
C GLU A 67 -7.45 24.55 -101.86
N GLY A 68 -6.74 23.81 -100.99
CA GLY A 68 -7.27 22.58 -100.38
C GLY A 68 -8.37 22.86 -99.35
N ASP A 69 -9.01 21.82 -98.81
CA ASP A 69 -9.90 21.91 -97.64
C ASP A 69 -9.78 20.66 -96.74
N ILE A 70 -9.90 20.85 -95.42
CA ILE A 70 -9.83 19.77 -94.43
C ILE A 70 -11.00 19.99 -93.46
N SER A 71 -11.92 19.04 -93.42
CA SER A 71 -13.05 19.05 -92.48
C SER A 71 -13.07 17.78 -91.63
N THR A 72 -13.48 17.94 -90.37
CA THR A 72 -13.64 16.82 -89.43
C THR A 72 -15.11 16.50 -89.23
N PHE A 73 -15.39 15.23 -89.03
CA PHE A 73 -16.65 14.75 -88.51
C PHE A 73 -16.38 13.98 -87.21
N SER A 74 -16.42 14.71 -86.09
CA SER A 74 -15.95 14.25 -84.78
C SER A 74 -16.71 13.03 -84.26
N ALA A 75 -18.01 12.90 -84.54
CA ALA A 75 -18.83 11.77 -84.09
C ALA A 75 -18.37 10.41 -84.68
N GLY A 76 -17.68 10.41 -85.82
CA GLY A 76 -17.18 9.20 -86.47
C GLY A 76 -15.65 9.06 -86.46
N GLN A 77 -14.92 9.99 -85.82
CA GLN A 77 -13.48 10.18 -85.96
C GLN A 77 -13.05 10.17 -87.45
N LEU A 78 -13.85 10.83 -88.29
CA LEU A 78 -13.66 10.85 -89.74
C LEU A 78 -13.06 12.20 -90.15
N LEU A 79 -12.01 12.14 -90.94
CA LEU A 79 -11.31 13.28 -91.52
C LEU A 79 -11.56 13.29 -93.03
N ILE A 80 -12.07 14.40 -93.55
CA ILE A 80 -12.35 14.62 -94.97
C ILE A 80 -11.28 15.59 -95.50
N ILE A 81 -10.43 15.10 -96.38
CA ILE A 81 -9.31 15.86 -96.94
C ILE A 81 -9.57 16.07 -98.44
N THR A 82 -9.63 17.32 -98.88
CA THR A 82 -9.74 17.69 -100.29
C THR A 82 -8.49 18.45 -100.70
N ASP A 83 -7.60 17.84 -101.47
CA ASP A 83 -6.35 18.47 -101.93
C ASP A 83 -5.82 17.74 -103.18
N THR A 84 -4.69 18.19 -103.72
CA THR A 84 -3.94 17.52 -104.77
C THR A 84 -3.52 16.10 -104.35
N GLY A 85 -3.53 15.15 -105.28
CA GLY A 85 -3.20 13.75 -104.99
C GLY A 85 -1.80 13.55 -104.36
N SER A 86 -0.83 14.34 -104.81
CA SER A 86 0.53 14.39 -104.24
C SER A 86 0.52 14.81 -102.75
N ASN A 87 -0.27 15.81 -102.38
CA ASN A 87 -0.32 16.33 -101.02
C ASN A 87 -1.18 15.45 -100.10
N VAL A 88 -2.31 14.92 -100.60
CA VAL A 88 -3.14 13.94 -99.87
C VAL A 88 -2.31 12.70 -99.50
N ARG A 89 -1.47 12.18 -100.40
CA ARG A 89 -0.59 11.05 -100.10
C ARG A 89 0.44 11.36 -99.00
N ARG A 90 0.97 12.59 -98.98
CA ARG A 90 1.88 13.05 -97.91
C ARG A 90 1.14 13.15 -96.57
N MET A 91 -0.06 13.73 -96.56
CA MET A 91 -0.89 13.85 -95.36
C MET A 91 -1.29 12.47 -94.80
N ILE A 92 -1.62 11.49 -95.65
CA ILE A 92 -1.91 10.12 -95.20
C ILE A 92 -0.72 9.50 -94.46
N ARG A 93 0.52 9.65 -94.96
CA ARG A 93 1.71 9.13 -94.26
C ARG A 93 1.90 9.76 -92.88
N ILE A 94 1.62 11.06 -92.76
CA ILE A 94 1.68 11.76 -91.47
C ILE A 94 0.60 11.22 -90.52
N ILE A 95 -0.61 11.00 -91.04
CA ILE A 95 -1.70 10.42 -90.25
C ILE A 95 -1.36 9.00 -89.78
N GLU A 96 -0.82 8.14 -90.63
CA GLU A 96 -0.45 6.77 -90.28
C GLU A 96 0.61 6.72 -89.16
N GLU A 97 1.55 7.68 -89.14
CA GLU A 97 2.56 7.78 -88.08
C GLU A 97 2.01 8.37 -86.78
N VAL A 98 0.99 9.23 -86.85
CA VAL A 98 0.37 9.88 -85.68
C VAL A 98 -0.74 9.04 -85.06
N ASP A 99 -1.50 8.28 -85.87
CA ASP A 99 -2.58 7.37 -85.46
C ASP A 99 -2.05 5.99 -85.00
N VAL A 100 -0.82 5.96 -84.48
CA VAL A 100 -0.27 4.81 -83.75
C VAL A 100 -0.87 4.81 -82.34
N GLY A 101 -1.51 3.71 -81.96
CA GLY A 101 -2.16 3.55 -80.66
C GLY A 101 -1.15 3.62 -79.52
N GLY A 102 -0.93 4.82 -78.98
CA GLY A 102 -0.09 5.08 -77.82
C GLY A 102 -0.90 5.76 -76.71
N SER A 103 -0.90 5.15 -75.53
CA SER A 103 -1.46 5.69 -74.28
C SER A 103 -3.00 5.78 -74.18
N GLY A 104 -3.70 4.70 -74.55
CA GLY A 104 -5.08 4.50 -74.06
C GLY A 104 -5.08 4.14 -72.57
N THR A 105 -5.98 4.73 -71.79
CA THR A 105 -6.19 4.35 -70.39
C THR A 105 -6.75 2.93 -70.32
N LYS A 106 -6.09 2.04 -69.58
CA LYS A 106 -6.56 0.67 -69.29
C LYS A 106 -6.97 0.58 -67.81
N MET A 107 -7.71 -0.46 -67.47
CA MET A 107 -8.10 -0.80 -66.09
C MET A 107 -7.32 -2.03 -65.63
N TRP A 108 -6.72 -1.96 -64.45
CA TRP A 108 -6.06 -3.07 -63.77
C TRP A 108 -6.71 -3.30 -62.41
N ILE A 109 -6.73 -4.56 -61.98
CA ILE A 109 -7.21 -4.98 -60.67
C ILE A 109 -6.05 -5.71 -60.01
N GLU A 110 -5.58 -5.18 -58.88
CA GLU A 110 -4.43 -5.72 -58.16
C GLU A 110 -4.85 -6.08 -56.73
N PRO A 111 -4.68 -7.34 -56.28
CA PRO A 111 -5.00 -7.74 -54.92
C PRO A 111 -3.96 -7.20 -53.91
N VAL A 112 -4.42 -6.84 -52.71
CA VAL A 112 -3.57 -6.39 -51.58
C VAL A 112 -3.47 -7.53 -50.55
N HIS A 113 -2.26 -7.87 -50.11
CA HIS A 113 -2.01 -9.04 -49.25
C HIS A 113 -1.90 -8.74 -47.75
N TYR A 114 -1.28 -7.62 -47.36
CA TYR A 114 -0.97 -7.31 -45.97
C TYR A 114 -1.66 -6.04 -45.49
N GLY A 115 -1.72 -5.00 -46.33
CA GLY A 115 -2.41 -3.75 -46.02
C GLY A 115 -3.93 -3.81 -46.24
N ALA A 116 -4.66 -2.85 -45.65
CA ALA A 116 -6.04 -2.59 -46.03
C ALA A 116 -6.06 -1.80 -47.35
N ALA A 117 -6.80 -2.28 -48.35
CA ALA A 117 -6.90 -1.64 -49.66
C ALA A 117 -7.43 -0.19 -49.56
N THR A 118 -8.28 0.11 -48.57
CA THR A 118 -8.82 1.45 -48.29
C THR A 118 -7.75 2.46 -47.89
N ASP A 119 -6.82 2.06 -47.02
CA ASP A 119 -5.78 2.94 -46.51
C ASP A 119 -4.67 3.13 -47.54
N LEU A 120 -4.34 2.07 -48.30
CA LEU A 120 -3.44 2.19 -49.44
C LEU A 120 -4.04 3.09 -50.54
N ALA A 121 -5.33 2.97 -50.84
CA ALA A 121 -5.99 3.85 -51.81
C ALA A 121 -5.94 5.33 -51.38
N LYS A 122 -6.13 5.63 -50.08
CA LYS A 122 -5.98 7.00 -49.56
C LYS A 122 -4.55 7.50 -49.71
N GLN A 123 -3.56 6.74 -49.25
CA GLN A 123 -2.15 7.14 -49.36
C GLN A 123 -1.71 7.32 -50.82
N ILE A 124 -2.16 6.46 -51.72
CA ILE A 124 -1.89 6.55 -53.16
C ILE A 124 -2.57 7.80 -53.73
N ASN A 125 -3.85 8.04 -53.44
CA ASN A 125 -4.52 9.24 -53.90
C ASN A 125 -3.85 10.51 -53.33
N ASP A 126 -3.49 10.55 -52.05
CA ASP A 126 -2.81 11.69 -51.42
C ASP A 126 -1.45 12.00 -52.07
N ILE A 127 -0.66 10.97 -52.39
CA ILE A 127 0.67 11.13 -52.99
C ILE A 127 0.57 11.52 -54.47
N PHE A 128 -0.38 10.96 -55.21
CA PHE A 128 -0.52 11.21 -56.66
C PHE A 128 -1.39 12.45 -56.98
N GLU A 129 -2.30 12.88 -56.10
CA GLU A 129 -3.08 14.12 -56.25
C GLU A 129 -2.28 15.42 -56.01
N LEU A 130 -0.99 15.34 -55.63
CA LEU A 130 -0.14 16.54 -55.55
C LEU A 130 0.34 17.08 -56.91
N SER A 131 -0.16 16.53 -58.03
CA SER A 131 0.16 16.98 -59.39
C SER A 131 -1.06 17.36 -60.24
N GLY A 132 -2.27 17.32 -59.65
CA GLY A 132 -3.55 17.43 -60.36
C GLY A 132 -4.49 18.52 -59.85
N GLN A 133 -4.08 19.79 -60.00
CA GLN A 133 -4.97 20.93 -60.23
C GLN A 133 -6.07 21.25 -59.19
N ALA A 134 -5.83 22.31 -58.41
CA ALA A 134 -6.88 23.31 -58.17
C ALA A 134 -7.03 24.18 -59.44
N GLY A 135 -8.22 24.13 -60.05
CA GLY A 135 -8.85 25.16 -60.90
C GLY A 135 -8.06 25.82 -62.05
N GLY A 136 -8.46 25.55 -63.29
CA GLY A 136 -8.09 26.37 -64.44
C GLY A 136 -8.53 25.75 -65.77
N ALA A 137 -9.68 26.18 -66.29
CA ALA A 137 -10.19 25.77 -67.59
C ALA A 137 -9.28 26.26 -68.74
N GLY A 138 -8.94 25.35 -69.65
CA GLY A 138 -8.29 25.67 -70.93
C GLY A 138 -6.79 25.37 -70.95
N GLY A 139 -6.45 24.14 -71.31
CA GLY A 139 -5.07 23.75 -71.59
C GLY A 139 -4.89 22.24 -71.52
N SER A 140 -5.06 21.56 -72.66
CA SER A 140 -4.64 20.18 -72.87
C SER A 140 -3.10 20.10 -72.87
N GLY A 141 -2.51 20.19 -71.69
CA GLY A 141 -1.12 19.87 -71.43
C GLY A 141 -1.02 18.42 -70.99
N ALA A 142 -0.50 17.57 -71.87
CA ALA A 142 -0.14 16.19 -71.57
C ALA A 142 0.84 16.14 -70.37
N ALA A 143 0.38 15.59 -69.26
CA ALA A 143 1.19 15.00 -68.21
C ALA A 143 0.45 13.74 -67.73
N GLY A 144 1.09 12.58 -67.89
CA GLY A 144 0.50 11.24 -67.79
C GLY A 144 -0.07 10.92 -66.41
N GLY A 145 -1.37 11.19 -66.25
CA GLY A 145 -2.10 11.01 -65.02
C GLY A 145 -2.64 9.59 -64.85
N LEU A 146 -2.34 8.98 -63.70
CA LEU A 146 -3.25 8.03 -63.07
C LEU A 146 -4.62 8.71 -63.04
N SER A 147 -5.60 8.09 -63.70
CA SER A 147 -6.90 8.72 -63.90
C SER A 147 -7.81 8.50 -62.70
N LYS A 148 -7.66 7.37 -61.99
CA LYS A 148 -8.39 7.06 -60.75
C LYS A 148 -7.86 5.80 -60.06
N VAL A 149 -7.76 5.82 -58.72
CA VAL A 149 -7.50 4.63 -57.89
C VAL A 149 -8.64 4.46 -56.89
N VAL A 150 -9.28 3.28 -56.88
CA VAL A 150 -10.42 2.97 -56.00
C VAL A 150 -10.15 1.65 -55.29
N ALA A 151 -10.41 1.59 -53.98
CA ALA A 151 -10.38 0.35 -53.22
C ALA A 151 -11.71 -0.40 -53.34
N ASP A 152 -11.64 -1.71 -53.55
CA ASP A 152 -12.73 -2.64 -53.29
C ASP A 152 -12.49 -3.33 -51.93
N GLU A 153 -13.34 -2.98 -50.96
CA GLU A 153 -13.26 -3.48 -49.59
C GLU A 153 -13.60 -4.98 -49.48
N GLN A 154 -14.45 -5.51 -50.38
CA GLN A 154 -14.90 -6.90 -50.27
C GLN A 154 -13.83 -7.88 -50.71
N THR A 155 -13.09 -7.53 -51.77
CA THR A 155 -12.03 -8.38 -52.32
C THR A 155 -10.63 -8.00 -51.86
N ASN A 156 -10.52 -6.94 -51.05
CA ASN A 156 -9.26 -6.29 -50.66
C ASN A 156 -8.34 -6.06 -51.87
N ALA A 157 -8.91 -5.49 -52.94
CA ALA A 157 -8.21 -5.23 -54.19
C ALA A 157 -8.27 -3.75 -54.56
N LEU A 158 -7.25 -3.30 -55.29
CA LEU A 158 -7.14 -1.94 -55.79
C LEU A 158 -7.48 -1.93 -57.28
N VAL A 159 -8.51 -1.16 -57.65
CA VAL A 159 -8.89 -0.92 -59.03
C VAL A 159 -8.18 0.34 -59.51
N ILE A 160 -7.27 0.17 -60.46
CA ILE A 160 -6.38 1.21 -60.98
C ILE A 160 -6.77 1.51 -62.43
N VAL A 161 -7.09 2.78 -62.72
CA VAL A 161 -7.39 3.25 -64.08
C VAL A 161 -6.34 4.28 -64.49
N GLY A 162 -5.59 4.01 -65.56
CA GLY A 162 -4.49 4.88 -65.98
C GLY A 162 -3.76 4.44 -67.25
N THR A 163 -2.64 5.09 -67.55
CA THR A 163 -1.74 4.68 -68.63
C THR A 163 -0.81 3.55 -68.17
N GLU A 164 -0.29 2.76 -69.11
CA GLU A 164 0.55 1.60 -68.79
C GLU A 164 1.83 1.99 -68.01
N ASP A 165 2.47 3.10 -68.39
CA ASP A 165 3.61 3.66 -67.67
C ASP A 165 3.30 4.04 -66.22
N SER A 166 2.07 4.53 -65.99
CA SER A 166 1.63 4.97 -64.66
C SER A 166 1.30 3.78 -63.75
N TYR A 167 0.73 2.71 -64.32
CA TYR A 167 0.47 1.45 -63.61
C TYR A 167 1.78 0.78 -63.17
N LEU A 168 2.80 0.72 -64.03
CA LEU A 168 4.08 0.10 -63.67
C LEU A 168 4.79 0.82 -62.52
N ARG A 169 4.74 2.16 -62.48
CA ARG A 169 5.26 2.96 -61.35
C ARG A 169 4.49 2.69 -60.07
N LEU A 170 3.16 2.62 -60.17
CA LEU A 170 2.30 2.33 -59.02
C LEU A 170 2.56 0.91 -58.49
N LEU A 171 2.79 -0.07 -59.37
CA LEU A 171 3.09 -1.44 -58.99
C LEU A 171 4.42 -1.55 -58.22
N GLU A 172 5.46 -0.83 -58.64
CA GLU A 172 6.71 -0.80 -57.88
C GLU A 172 6.51 -0.18 -56.48
N PHE A 173 5.74 0.89 -56.40
CA PHE A 173 5.41 1.54 -55.14
C PHE A 173 4.59 0.63 -54.21
N MET A 174 3.58 -0.03 -54.76
CA MET A 174 2.73 -0.97 -54.04
C MET A 174 3.54 -2.12 -53.46
N LYS A 175 4.50 -2.69 -54.21
CA LYS A 175 5.39 -3.76 -53.71
C LYS A 175 6.24 -3.35 -52.50
N ARG A 176 6.52 -2.07 -52.32
CA ARG A 176 7.27 -1.56 -51.16
C ARG A 176 6.38 -1.25 -49.97
N LEU A 177 5.11 -0.90 -50.22
CA LEU A 177 4.13 -0.62 -49.17
C LEU A 177 3.44 -1.88 -48.64
N ASP A 178 3.06 -2.81 -49.52
CA ASP A 178 2.38 -4.06 -49.17
C ASP A 178 3.39 -5.10 -48.64
N THR A 179 4.02 -4.75 -47.52
CA THR A 179 4.88 -5.64 -46.73
C THR A 179 4.16 -6.07 -45.48
N ALA A 180 4.52 -7.23 -44.92
CA ALA A 180 3.91 -7.70 -43.68
C ALA A 180 4.05 -6.64 -42.58
N PRO A 181 2.95 -6.17 -41.98
CA PRO A 181 3.02 -5.17 -40.92
C PRO A 181 3.90 -5.70 -39.80
N ALA A 182 4.73 -4.83 -39.25
CA ALA A 182 5.58 -5.13 -38.11
C ALA A 182 4.71 -5.28 -36.84
N ALA A 183 3.98 -6.39 -36.73
CA ALA A 183 3.29 -6.88 -35.54
C ALA A 183 2.79 -5.79 -34.57
N GLU A 184 1.83 -5.01 -35.01
CA GLU A 184 1.07 -4.11 -34.14
C GLU A 184 0.13 -4.96 -33.25
N GLY A 185 0.20 -4.80 -31.93
CA GLY A 185 -0.74 -5.44 -30.99
C GLY A 185 -0.49 -6.90 -30.61
N LYS A 186 0.77 -7.33 -30.39
CA LYS A 186 1.02 -8.67 -29.83
C LYS A 186 0.54 -8.75 -28.37
N ILE A 187 -0.17 -9.83 -28.04
CA ILE A 187 -0.49 -10.21 -26.66
C ILE A 187 0.79 -10.77 -26.03
N HIS A 188 1.26 -10.17 -24.96
CA HIS A 188 2.37 -10.64 -24.16
C HIS A 188 1.86 -11.16 -22.82
N VAL A 189 2.23 -12.39 -22.46
CA VAL A 189 1.94 -12.97 -21.14
C VAL A 189 3.21 -12.90 -20.30
N LEU A 190 3.15 -12.23 -19.15
CA LEU A 190 4.26 -12.07 -18.23
C LEU A 190 3.87 -12.68 -16.86
N PRO A 191 4.44 -13.83 -16.47
CA PRO A 191 4.25 -14.37 -15.13
C PRO A 191 5.01 -13.52 -14.09
N LEU A 192 4.36 -13.23 -12.96
CA LEU A 192 4.94 -12.48 -11.84
C LEU A 192 5.50 -13.43 -10.78
N GLN A 193 6.58 -13.04 -10.11
CA GLN A 193 7.26 -13.88 -9.12
C GLN A 193 6.92 -13.51 -7.67
N HIS A 194 6.71 -12.23 -7.38
CA HIS A 194 6.55 -11.72 -6.01
C HIS A 194 5.29 -10.89 -5.82
N ALA A 195 4.92 -10.08 -6.81
CA ALA A 195 3.73 -9.25 -6.76
C ALA A 195 2.46 -10.00 -7.21
N VAL A 196 1.31 -9.51 -6.75
CA VAL A 196 0.00 -10.02 -7.13
C VAL A 196 -0.45 -9.34 -8.44
N ALA A 197 -0.83 -10.13 -9.44
CA ALA A 197 -1.21 -9.65 -10.76
C ALA A 197 -2.39 -8.67 -10.71
N ASP A 198 -3.38 -8.92 -9.86
CA ASP A 198 -4.57 -8.05 -9.72
C ASP A 198 -4.21 -6.65 -9.22
N GLU A 199 -3.33 -6.54 -8.22
CA GLU A 199 -2.84 -5.26 -7.68
C GLU A 199 -1.98 -4.50 -8.72
N LEU A 200 -1.09 -5.23 -9.42
CA LEU A 200 -0.24 -4.61 -10.45
C LEU A 200 -1.03 -4.19 -11.69
N ALA A 201 -2.02 -4.95 -12.13
CA ALA A 201 -2.85 -4.56 -13.26
C ALA A 201 -3.66 -3.30 -12.97
N GLN A 202 -4.17 -3.16 -11.75
CA GLN A 202 -4.88 -1.94 -11.32
C GLN A 202 -3.96 -0.72 -11.32
N THR A 203 -2.76 -0.84 -10.74
CA THR A 203 -1.79 0.26 -10.70
C THR A 203 -1.30 0.64 -12.10
N LEU A 204 -0.97 -0.33 -12.96
CA LEU A 204 -0.56 -0.07 -14.35
C LEU A 204 -1.69 0.53 -15.19
N THR A 205 -2.94 0.08 -15.00
CA THR A 205 -4.10 0.65 -15.69
C THR A 205 -4.37 2.07 -15.21
N GLN A 206 -4.21 2.38 -13.92
CA GLN A 206 -4.31 3.75 -13.40
C GLN A 206 -3.22 4.66 -13.96
N MET A 207 -1.98 4.18 -14.07
CA MET A 207 -0.88 4.94 -14.68
C MET A 207 -1.15 5.24 -16.16
N LEU A 208 -1.71 4.27 -16.89
CA LEU A 208 -1.97 4.39 -18.32
C LEU A 208 -3.27 5.15 -18.66
N SER A 209 -4.30 5.06 -17.80
CA SER A 209 -5.56 5.80 -17.97
C SER A 209 -5.47 7.25 -17.46
N GLY A 210 -4.56 7.52 -16.52
CA GLY A 210 -4.24 8.88 -16.06
C GLY A 210 -3.77 9.81 -17.18
N THR A 211 -3.23 9.27 -18.28
CA THR A 211 -2.89 10.05 -19.49
C THR A 211 -4.05 10.23 -20.47
N ALA A 212 -5.12 9.42 -20.39
CA ALA A 212 -6.29 9.53 -21.28
C ALA A 212 -7.39 10.45 -20.72
N ALA A 213 -7.42 10.68 -19.40
CA ALA A 213 -8.46 11.50 -18.75
C ALA A 213 -8.29 13.02 -18.96
N ALA A 214 -7.15 13.49 -19.48
CA ALA A 214 -6.92 14.92 -19.75
C ALA A 214 -7.64 15.43 -21.03
N GLN A 215 -8.27 14.56 -21.83
CA GLN A 215 -8.84 14.94 -23.13
C GLN A 215 -10.34 14.65 -23.31
N ALA A 216 -11.06 14.31 -22.23
CA ALA A 216 -12.51 14.04 -22.27
C ALA A 216 -13.39 15.07 -21.51
N GLY A 217 -12.80 16.19 -21.08
CA GLY A 217 -13.47 17.23 -20.28
C GLY A 217 -13.55 18.61 -20.92
N ALA A 218 -13.77 18.74 -22.23
CA ALA A 218 -14.03 20.04 -22.87
C ALA A 218 -14.78 19.90 -24.20
N ARG A 219 -16.05 19.50 -24.16
CA ARG A 219 -17.00 19.73 -25.26
C ARG A 219 -18.01 20.77 -24.82
N GLY A 220 -17.74 22.04 -25.13
CA GLY A 220 -18.73 23.10 -24.93
C GLY A 220 -18.27 24.56 -25.04
N ARG A 221 -17.59 25.00 -26.12
CA ARG A 221 -17.78 26.33 -26.76
C ARG A 221 -16.92 26.45 -28.04
N ALA A 222 -17.48 27.09 -29.07
CA ALA A 222 -16.92 27.28 -30.43
C ALA A 222 -15.94 28.50 -30.53
N PRO A 223 -15.43 28.90 -31.72
CA PRO A 223 -14.04 28.75 -32.14
C PRO A 223 -13.27 30.08 -32.34
N ALA A 224 -11.93 30.04 -32.29
CA ALA A 224 -11.06 31.08 -32.85
C ALA A 224 -9.70 30.49 -33.28
N ALA A 225 -9.16 31.07 -34.36
CA ALA A 225 -8.10 30.61 -35.25
C ALA A 225 -6.67 30.57 -34.63
N PRO A 226 -5.66 30.02 -35.35
CA PRO A 226 -4.50 29.34 -34.77
C PRO A 226 -3.29 30.25 -34.54
N ALA A 227 -2.49 29.92 -33.51
CA ALA A 227 -1.10 30.34 -33.39
C ALA A 227 -0.32 29.21 -32.72
N GLY A 228 0.73 28.75 -33.39
CA GLY A 228 1.59 27.66 -32.92
C GLY A 228 2.47 28.05 -31.75
N GLY A 229 2.93 27.04 -31.02
CA GLY A 229 3.99 27.19 -30.04
C GLY A 229 3.91 26.21 -28.86
N ALA A 230 4.54 25.05 -29.05
CA ALA A 230 5.31 24.28 -28.06
C ALA A 230 4.65 23.80 -26.75
N GLY A 231 4.52 22.47 -26.67
CA GLY A 231 5.13 21.70 -25.59
C GLY A 231 4.28 21.44 -24.35
N THR A 232 3.42 20.41 -24.40
CA THR A 232 2.99 19.66 -23.21
C THR A 232 2.68 18.21 -23.59
N GLY A 233 3.47 17.28 -23.03
CA GLY A 233 3.08 15.89 -22.80
C GLY A 233 3.02 14.98 -24.03
N GLU A 234 4.19 14.59 -24.51
CA GLU A 234 4.38 13.38 -25.32
C GLU A 234 3.75 12.20 -24.56
N GLY A 235 2.64 11.65 -25.07
CA GLY A 235 2.19 10.33 -24.66
C GLY A 235 3.31 9.35 -25.03
N SER A 236 4.09 8.90 -24.05
CA SER A 236 5.28 8.04 -24.22
C SER A 236 4.98 6.62 -24.73
N PHE A 237 3.76 6.37 -25.19
CA PHE A 237 3.32 5.11 -25.74
C PHE A 237 2.66 5.38 -27.10
N GLU A 238 3.16 4.70 -28.13
CA GLU A 238 2.81 4.94 -29.53
C GLU A 238 1.44 4.31 -29.89
N GLY A 239 0.88 3.45 -29.03
CA GLY A 239 -0.42 2.78 -29.22
C GLY A 239 -1.24 2.55 -27.95
N GLU A 240 -2.47 2.04 -28.13
CA GLU A 240 -3.36 1.64 -27.02
C GLU A 240 -2.75 0.43 -26.30
N VAL A 241 -2.17 0.68 -25.13
CA VAL A 241 -1.75 -0.38 -24.22
C VAL A 241 -2.98 -0.82 -23.41
N ARG A 242 -3.16 -2.12 -23.23
CA ARG A 242 -4.15 -2.65 -22.30
C ARG A 242 -3.53 -3.76 -21.48
N VAL A 243 -3.73 -3.66 -20.17
CA VAL A 243 -3.18 -4.58 -19.18
C VAL A 243 -4.34 -5.26 -18.47
N THR A 244 -4.34 -6.59 -18.43
CA THR A 244 -5.32 -7.40 -17.71
C THR A 244 -4.59 -8.46 -16.91
N ALA A 245 -5.03 -8.72 -15.67
CA ALA A 245 -4.49 -9.78 -14.83
C ALA A 245 -5.22 -11.10 -15.08
N ASP A 246 -4.47 -12.20 -15.04
CA ASP A 246 -5.00 -13.55 -14.86
C ASP A 246 -4.63 -14.05 -13.47
N SER A 247 -5.60 -13.97 -12.55
CA SER A 247 -5.46 -14.34 -11.14
C SER A 247 -5.00 -15.81 -10.91
N PRO A 248 -5.58 -16.85 -11.57
CA PRO A 248 -5.19 -18.24 -11.33
C PRO A 248 -3.74 -18.58 -11.70
N THR A 249 -3.15 -17.91 -12.71
CA THR A 249 -1.75 -18.11 -13.10
C THR A 249 -0.80 -17.04 -12.55
N ASN A 250 -1.32 -16.05 -11.81
CA ASN A 250 -0.60 -14.86 -11.36
C ASN A 250 0.24 -14.22 -12.49
N SER A 251 -0.39 -13.98 -13.64
CA SER A 251 0.27 -13.41 -14.81
C SER A 251 -0.42 -12.15 -15.33
N LEU A 252 0.37 -11.26 -15.93
CA LEU A 252 -0.13 -10.06 -16.60
C LEU A 252 -0.20 -10.33 -18.10
N ILE A 253 -1.38 -10.14 -18.66
CA ILE A 253 -1.64 -10.16 -20.09
C ILE A 253 -1.61 -8.71 -20.58
N ILE A 254 -0.61 -8.38 -21.41
CA ILE A 254 -0.35 -7.03 -21.90
C ILE A 254 -0.52 -7.03 -23.42
N THR A 255 -1.54 -6.34 -23.91
CA THR A 255 -1.70 -6.04 -25.34
C THR A 255 -1.07 -4.69 -25.63
N SER A 256 0.02 -4.69 -26.40
CA SER A 256 0.75 -3.45 -26.73
C SER A 256 1.65 -3.64 -27.96
N SER A 257 2.29 -2.56 -28.42
CA SER A 257 3.40 -2.64 -29.38
C SER A 257 4.64 -3.27 -28.73
N GLY A 258 5.54 -3.87 -29.51
CA GLY A 258 6.75 -4.49 -28.97
C GLY A 258 7.71 -3.50 -28.28
N ARG A 259 7.67 -2.22 -28.66
CA ARG A 259 8.46 -1.15 -28.02
C ARG A 259 7.89 -0.80 -26.64
N ASP A 260 6.58 -0.64 -26.54
CA ASP A 260 5.89 -0.29 -25.28
C ASP A 260 6.01 -1.43 -24.27
N TYR A 261 5.87 -2.69 -24.72
CA TYR A 261 6.09 -3.86 -23.88
C TYR A 261 7.50 -3.89 -23.28
N ALA A 262 8.53 -3.51 -24.04
CA ALA A 262 9.90 -3.47 -23.54
C ALA A 262 10.07 -2.44 -22.42
N GLN A 263 9.39 -1.29 -22.50
CA GLN A 263 9.40 -0.27 -21.44
C GLN A 263 8.61 -0.73 -20.21
N LEU A 264 7.40 -1.26 -20.42
CA LEU A 264 6.58 -1.79 -19.34
C LEU A 264 7.29 -2.92 -18.59
N ARG A 265 8.02 -3.78 -19.30
CA ARG A 265 8.81 -4.85 -18.70
C ARG A 265 9.84 -4.32 -17.71
N LEU A 266 10.52 -3.21 -18.02
CA LEU A 266 11.50 -2.62 -17.10
C LEU A 266 10.83 -2.08 -15.82
N VAL A 267 9.67 -1.44 -15.98
CA VAL A 267 8.87 -0.95 -14.83
C VAL A 267 8.36 -2.12 -13.99
N ILE A 268 7.81 -3.16 -14.63
CA ILE A 268 7.31 -4.35 -13.93
C ILE A 268 8.45 -5.06 -13.19
N GLN A 269 9.65 -5.14 -13.76
CA GLN A 269 10.83 -5.70 -13.06
C GLN A 269 11.22 -4.90 -11.82
N GLN A 270 10.97 -3.58 -11.79
CA GLN A 270 11.21 -2.76 -10.61
C GLN A 270 10.10 -2.89 -9.55
N LEU A 271 8.87 -3.20 -9.97
CA LEU A 271 7.73 -3.39 -9.08
C LEU A 271 7.64 -4.82 -8.52
N ASP A 272 8.05 -5.83 -9.30
CA ASP A 272 8.07 -7.24 -8.91
C ASP A 272 9.34 -7.58 -8.11
N MET A 273 9.55 -6.87 -7.01
CA MET A 273 10.60 -7.14 -6.03
C MET A 273 10.06 -7.93 -4.83
N PRO A 274 10.90 -8.75 -4.17
CA PRO A 274 10.48 -9.44 -2.95
C PRO A 274 10.12 -8.41 -1.86
N ARG A 275 8.93 -8.55 -1.27
CA ARG A 275 8.51 -7.73 -0.14
C ARG A 275 9.23 -8.18 1.12
N ARG A 276 9.84 -7.24 1.85
CA ARG A 276 10.46 -7.51 3.15
C ARG A 276 9.38 -7.88 4.18
N GLN A 277 9.77 -8.68 5.17
CA GLN A 277 8.89 -9.09 6.27
C GLN A 277 9.42 -8.55 7.60
N VAL A 278 8.55 -8.39 8.58
CA VAL A 278 8.91 -8.02 9.95
C VAL A 278 8.42 -9.10 10.90
N PHE A 279 9.34 -9.65 11.69
CA PHE A 279 9.03 -10.41 12.88
C PHE A 279 8.88 -9.43 14.05
N ILE A 280 7.69 -9.36 14.63
CA ILE A 280 7.41 -8.55 15.80
C ILE A 280 7.37 -9.44 17.03
N GLU A 281 8.12 -9.06 18.06
CA GLU A 281 8.03 -9.62 19.40
C GLU A 281 7.50 -8.56 20.35
N ALA A 282 6.37 -8.84 20.99
CA ALA A 282 5.81 -7.99 22.04
C ALA A 282 5.96 -8.67 23.40
N ALA A 283 6.19 -7.87 24.44
CA ALA A 283 6.23 -8.32 25.83
C ALA A 283 5.29 -7.45 26.67
N ILE A 284 4.31 -8.09 27.30
CA ILE A 284 3.37 -7.47 28.23
C ILE A 284 3.72 -7.97 29.62
N MET A 285 4.08 -7.05 30.51
CA MET A 285 4.37 -7.35 31.91
C MET A 285 3.31 -6.70 32.78
N ASP A 286 2.55 -7.48 33.55
CA ASP A 286 1.63 -7.00 34.59
C ASP A 286 2.12 -7.49 35.97
N LEU A 287 2.58 -6.54 36.78
CA LEU A 287 2.97 -6.77 38.16
C LEU A 287 1.91 -6.16 39.08
N SER A 288 1.23 -7.00 39.86
CA SER A 288 0.29 -6.55 40.89
C SER A 288 0.76 -6.99 42.27
N ILE A 289 0.87 -6.04 43.20
CA ILE A 289 1.20 -6.26 44.61
C ILE A 289 0.03 -5.73 45.43
N SER A 290 -0.55 -6.57 46.28
CA SER A 290 -1.62 -6.24 47.20
C SER A 290 -1.19 -6.55 48.62
N ARG A 291 -1.20 -5.55 49.50
CA ARG A 291 -0.89 -5.71 50.92
C ARG A 291 -2.04 -5.17 51.76
N GLY A 292 -2.61 -6.01 52.61
CA GLY A 292 -3.62 -5.63 53.59
C GLY A 292 -3.06 -5.71 55.00
N THR A 293 -3.42 -4.77 55.86
CA THR A 293 -3.13 -4.84 57.30
C THR A 293 -4.34 -4.33 58.07
N THR A 294 -4.92 -5.20 58.87
CA THR A 294 -6.03 -4.91 59.77
C THR A 294 -5.53 -5.08 61.19
N LEU A 295 -5.68 -4.04 62.01
CA LEU A 295 -5.37 -4.07 63.43
C LEU A 295 -6.44 -3.31 64.19
N GLY A 296 -7.07 -3.94 65.17
CA GLY A 296 -8.01 -3.26 66.04
C GLY A 296 -8.55 -4.12 67.17
N ILE A 297 -9.18 -3.46 68.12
CA ILE A 297 -9.92 -4.11 69.19
C ILE A 297 -11.41 -3.87 68.96
N ASN A 298 -12.18 -4.94 68.86
CA ASN A 298 -13.63 -4.87 68.89
C ASN A 298 -14.09 -5.13 70.32
N TYR A 299 -15.01 -4.32 70.83
CA TYR A 299 -15.56 -4.54 72.15
C TYR A 299 -17.00 -4.09 72.25
N HIS A 300 -17.73 -4.68 73.18
CA HIS A 300 -19.11 -4.32 73.50
C HIS A 300 -19.40 -4.52 75.00
N GLY A 301 -20.35 -3.74 75.50
CA GLY A 301 -21.00 -3.95 76.80
C GLY A 301 -22.49 -4.22 76.59
N GLY A 302 -23.04 -5.18 77.33
CA GLY A 302 -24.44 -5.54 77.31
C GLY A 302 -24.99 -5.63 78.72
N THR A 303 -26.20 -5.11 78.93
CA THR A 303 -26.95 -5.30 80.18
C THR A 303 -28.39 -5.66 79.83
N THR A 304 -29.01 -6.50 80.64
CA THR A 304 -30.46 -6.69 80.59
C THR A 304 -31.14 -5.63 81.43
N PHE A 305 -32.33 -5.23 81.03
CA PHE A 305 -33.24 -4.42 81.84
C PHE A 305 -34.64 -5.00 81.67
N THR A 306 -35.29 -5.29 82.80
CA THR A 306 -36.63 -5.87 82.79
C THR A 306 -37.66 -4.74 82.70
N THR A 307 -38.35 -4.65 81.56
CA THR A 307 -39.52 -3.78 81.44
C THR A 307 -40.77 -4.61 81.66
N LYS A 308 -41.30 -4.54 82.89
CA LYS A 308 -42.66 -4.91 83.32
C LYS A 308 -43.31 -6.10 82.58
N ASP A 309 -42.57 -7.20 82.42
CA ASP A 309 -42.93 -8.51 81.82
C ASP A 309 -42.16 -8.92 80.54
N GLN A 310 -41.17 -8.13 80.10
CA GLN A 310 -40.17 -8.54 79.10
C GLN A 310 -38.74 -8.24 79.58
N ASP A 311 -37.88 -9.26 79.54
CA ASP A 311 -36.43 -9.10 79.70
C ASP A 311 -35.87 -8.61 78.37
N ASP A 312 -35.56 -7.31 78.30
CA ASP A 312 -34.96 -6.69 77.13
C ASP A 312 -33.47 -6.47 77.40
N SER A 313 -32.64 -6.46 76.35
CA SER A 313 -31.21 -6.29 76.49
C SER A 313 -30.72 -5.06 75.74
N LEU A 314 -30.02 -4.20 76.47
CA LEU A 314 -29.41 -3.01 75.92
C LEU A 314 -27.93 -3.28 75.65
N LEU A 315 -27.50 -3.03 74.43
CA LEU A 315 -26.09 -2.94 74.07
C LEU A 315 -25.64 -1.49 74.24
N PHE A 316 -24.64 -1.23 75.08
CA PHE A 316 -24.15 0.11 75.34
C PHE A 316 -22.63 0.17 75.22
N GLY A 317 -22.15 1.17 74.49
CA GLY A 317 -20.74 1.34 74.19
C GLY A 317 -20.17 0.22 73.32
N GLY A 318 -19.17 0.55 72.51
CA GLY A 318 -18.47 -0.45 71.72
C GLY A 318 -17.88 0.09 70.44
N LEU A 319 -16.90 -0.65 69.92
CA LEU A 319 -16.30 -0.43 68.63
C LEU A 319 -16.55 -1.70 67.79
N ASN A 320 -17.40 -1.58 66.76
CA ASN A 320 -17.88 -2.72 65.95
C ASN A 320 -18.40 -3.90 66.79
N PRO A 321 -19.46 -3.68 67.60
CA PRO A 321 -19.84 -4.60 68.67
C PRO A 321 -20.39 -5.95 68.16
N ILE A 322 -20.86 -6.02 66.91
CA ILE A 322 -21.31 -7.27 66.29
C ILE A 322 -20.16 -8.29 66.24
N ASN A 323 -18.94 -7.86 65.94
CA ASN A 323 -17.77 -8.74 65.79
C ASN A 323 -17.22 -9.26 67.14
N SER A 324 -17.65 -8.68 68.27
CA SER A 324 -17.34 -9.17 69.62
C SER A 324 -18.47 -10.02 70.22
N ILE A 325 -19.70 -9.92 69.69
CA ILE A 325 -20.86 -10.74 70.06
C ILE A 325 -20.86 -12.06 69.27
N VAL A 326 -20.70 -11.99 67.94
CA VAL A 326 -20.70 -13.15 67.04
C VAL A 326 -19.31 -13.29 66.42
N LEU A 327 -18.57 -14.31 66.87
CA LEU A 327 -17.27 -14.67 66.30
C LEU A 327 -17.51 -15.57 65.09
N THR A 328 -17.56 -14.99 63.90
CA THR A 328 -17.61 -15.80 62.67
C THR A 328 -16.20 -16.32 62.33
N PRO A 329 -16.09 -17.50 61.69
CA PRO A 329 -14.79 -18.05 61.26
C PRO A 329 -13.96 -17.09 60.40
N ASP A 330 -14.62 -16.22 59.63
CA ASP A 330 -13.99 -15.19 58.79
C ASP A 330 -13.30 -14.08 59.62
N GLN A 331 -13.85 -13.75 60.79
CA GLN A 331 -13.27 -12.76 61.72
C GLN A 331 -12.17 -13.32 62.62
N LEU A 332 -12.02 -14.66 62.65
CA LEU A 332 -10.96 -15.36 63.38
C LEU A 332 -9.73 -15.65 62.49
N GLN A 333 -9.72 -15.18 61.24
CA GLN A 333 -8.53 -15.28 60.39
C GLN A 333 -7.42 -14.37 60.91
N GLY A 334 -6.22 -14.93 61.08
CA GLY A 334 -5.07 -14.23 61.63
C GLY A 334 -4.95 -14.35 63.15
N PHE A 335 -4.36 -13.34 63.80
CA PHE A 335 -4.22 -13.30 65.25
C PHE A 335 -5.49 -12.68 65.86
N ALA A 336 -6.37 -13.52 66.38
CA ALA A 336 -7.57 -13.11 67.08
C ALA A 336 -7.55 -13.66 68.52
N VAL A 337 -7.49 -12.77 69.51
CA VAL A 337 -7.56 -13.14 70.93
C VAL A 337 -8.65 -12.30 71.59
N GLY A 338 -9.59 -12.94 72.25
CA GLY A 338 -10.66 -12.24 72.93
C GLY A 338 -11.14 -12.91 74.19
N VAL A 339 -11.66 -12.10 75.10
CA VAL A 339 -12.32 -12.53 76.33
C VAL A 339 -13.80 -12.20 76.20
N ARG A 340 -14.64 -13.18 76.51
CA ARG A 340 -16.10 -13.07 76.48
C ARG A 340 -16.64 -13.24 77.89
N GLY A 341 -17.53 -12.34 78.28
CA GLY A 341 -18.26 -12.39 79.55
C GLY A 341 -19.41 -13.40 79.55
N PRO A 342 -20.05 -13.63 80.70
CA PRO A 342 -21.19 -14.52 80.81
C PRO A 342 -22.34 -14.07 79.91
N GLU A 343 -23.10 -15.05 79.42
CA GLU A 343 -24.26 -14.81 78.57
C GLU A 343 -25.38 -14.14 79.36
N LEU A 344 -26.03 -13.14 78.75
CA LEU A 344 -27.20 -12.48 79.33
C LEU A 344 -28.43 -13.36 79.12
N ASP A 345 -29.14 -13.67 80.21
CA ASP A 345 -30.36 -14.48 80.15
C ASP A 345 -31.47 -13.77 79.36
N GLY A 346 -32.28 -14.54 78.62
CA GLY A 346 -33.34 -14.00 77.74
C GLY A 346 -32.88 -13.46 76.38
N THR A 347 -31.57 -13.45 76.06
CA THR A 347 -31.03 -12.79 74.84
C THR A 347 -30.80 -13.70 73.63
N SER A 348 -31.12 -15.00 73.74
CA SER A 348 -30.77 -16.05 72.76
C SER A 348 -31.38 -15.88 71.36
N ASN A 349 -32.35 -14.99 71.18
CA ASN A 349 -33.09 -14.84 69.92
C ASN A 349 -33.17 -13.41 69.37
N ILE A 350 -32.47 -12.44 69.98
CA ILE A 350 -32.59 -11.01 69.63
C ILE A 350 -31.96 -10.70 68.26
N LEU A 351 -30.87 -11.39 67.89
CA LEU A 351 -30.21 -11.22 66.59
C LEU A 351 -30.66 -12.24 65.53
N GLY A 352 -31.64 -13.12 65.83
CA GLY A 352 -32.11 -14.16 64.92
C GLY A 352 -31.08 -15.25 64.58
N THR A 353 -29.95 -15.29 65.29
CA THR A 353 -28.82 -16.21 65.05
C THR A 353 -28.73 -17.36 66.06
N GLY A 354 -29.61 -17.42 67.06
CA GLY A 354 -29.54 -18.41 68.14
C GLY A 354 -28.36 -18.21 69.11
N VAL A 355 -27.64 -17.10 69.02
CA VAL A 355 -26.49 -16.76 69.85
C VAL A 355 -26.91 -15.72 70.89
N SER A 356 -26.71 -16.04 72.16
CA SER A 356 -26.93 -15.15 73.30
C SER A 356 -25.88 -14.03 73.33
N ILE A 357 -26.31 -12.83 73.76
CA ILE A 357 -25.43 -11.67 73.84
C ILE A 357 -24.60 -11.80 75.13
N PRO A 358 -23.26 -11.79 75.07
CA PRO A 358 -22.45 -11.81 76.28
C PRO A 358 -22.43 -10.42 76.94
N ALA A 359 -22.42 -10.38 78.28
CA ALA A 359 -22.46 -9.14 79.08
C ALA A 359 -21.32 -8.17 78.76
N PHE A 360 -20.16 -8.70 78.37
CA PHE A 360 -19.12 -7.93 77.72
C PHE A 360 -18.34 -8.81 76.76
N GLY A 361 -17.67 -8.20 75.79
CA GLY A 361 -16.72 -8.88 74.93
C GLY A 361 -15.61 -7.94 74.52
N VAL A 362 -14.37 -8.43 74.52
CA VAL A 362 -13.20 -7.71 74.01
C VAL A 362 -12.44 -8.67 73.13
N VAL A 363 -12.21 -8.30 71.87
CA VAL A 363 -11.54 -9.11 70.86
C VAL A 363 -10.50 -8.26 70.16
N LEU A 364 -9.23 -8.58 70.35
CA LEU A 364 -8.14 -8.04 69.55
C LEU A 364 -8.03 -8.86 68.27
N ASN A 365 -8.07 -8.19 67.12
CA ASN A 365 -7.84 -8.78 65.81
C ASN A 365 -6.66 -8.09 65.13
N ALA A 366 -5.71 -8.90 64.66
CA ALA A 366 -4.62 -8.49 63.79
C ALA A 366 -4.47 -9.46 62.61
N LEU A 367 -4.53 -8.93 61.39
CA LEU A 367 -4.36 -9.68 60.15
C LEU A 367 -3.49 -8.90 59.17
N ALA A 368 -2.46 -9.53 58.64
CA ALA A 368 -1.66 -9.01 57.53
C ALA A 368 -1.78 -9.95 56.33
N THR A 369 -2.18 -9.43 55.18
CA THR A 369 -2.27 -10.17 53.92
C THR A 369 -1.26 -9.60 52.93
N SER A 370 -0.59 -10.47 52.17
CA SER A 370 0.29 -10.09 51.05
C SER A 370 -0.01 -10.99 49.87
N GLY A 371 -0.29 -10.41 48.72
CA GLY A 371 -0.50 -11.10 47.46
C GLY A 371 0.34 -10.44 46.39
N ASP A 372 1.23 -11.21 45.79
CA ASP A 372 2.11 -10.77 44.70
C ASP A 372 1.75 -11.57 43.44
N THR A 373 1.58 -10.88 42.32
CA THR A 373 1.20 -11.48 41.03
C THR A 373 2.09 -10.88 39.96
N ASN A 374 2.72 -11.74 39.16
CA ASN A 374 3.59 -11.34 38.05
C ASN A 374 3.17 -12.12 36.79
N VAL A 375 2.71 -11.41 35.77
CA VAL A 375 2.30 -11.98 34.49
C VAL A 375 3.22 -11.44 33.41
N LEU A 376 3.83 -12.34 32.63
CA LEU A 376 4.62 -12.01 31.44
C LEU A 376 4.00 -12.74 30.24
N ALA A 377 3.51 -12.00 29.26
CA ALA A 377 3.03 -12.53 27.99
C ALA A 377 3.95 -12.07 26.85
N THR A 378 4.44 -13.01 26.03
CA THR A 378 5.36 -12.73 24.91
C THR A 378 4.80 -13.17 23.54
N PRO A 379 3.69 -12.57 23.08
CA PRO A 379 3.16 -12.85 21.75
C PRO A 379 4.12 -12.39 20.65
N HIS A 380 4.22 -13.19 19.58
CA HIS A 380 5.04 -12.88 18.41
C HIS A 380 4.26 -13.16 17.12
N ILE A 381 4.53 -12.37 16.08
CA ILE A 381 3.87 -12.48 14.77
C ILE A 381 4.81 -12.03 13.65
N ILE A 382 4.68 -12.62 12.47
CA ILE A 382 5.37 -12.17 11.26
C ILE A 382 4.34 -11.49 10.37
N ALA A 383 4.70 -10.32 9.83
CA ALA A 383 3.89 -9.56 8.91
C ALA A 383 4.71 -9.14 7.69
N THR A 384 4.11 -9.21 6.50
CA THR A 384 4.69 -8.59 5.29
C THR A 384 4.55 -7.08 5.36
N ASP A 385 5.50 -6.37 4.75
CA ASP A 385 5.43 -4.91 4.64
C ASP A 385 4.08 -4.44 4.06
N ASN A 386 3.50 -3.41 4.65
CA ASN A 386 2.19 -2.82 4.29
C ASN A 386 0.98 -3.76 4.43
N THR A 387 1.10 -4.90 5.10
CA THR A 387 -0.02 -5.84 5.29
C THR A 387 -0.35 -5.96 6.78
N PRO A 388 -1.61 -5.75 7.21
CA PRO A 388 -1.99 -5.93 8.61
C PRO A 388 -1.94 -7.42 8.99
N ALA A 389 -1.38 -7.72 10.15
CA ALA A 389 -1.37 -9.05 10.74
C ALA A 389 -2.01 -9.00 12.14
N GLU A 390 -2.80 -9.99 12.48
CA GLU A 390 -3.54 -10.07 13.73
C GLU A 390 -3.30 -11.41 14.44
N ILE A 391 -3.06 -11.36 15.75
CA ILE A 391 -3.02 -12.50 16.65
C ILE A 391 -4.05 -12.29 17.77
N ASN A 392 -4.93 -13.28 17.97
CA ASN A 392 -5.92 -13.28 19.04
C ASN A 392 -5.75 -14.56 19.87
N ILE A 393 -5.33 -14.41 21.13
CA ILE A 393 -5.09 -15.51 22.07
C ILE A 393 -6.01 -15.27 23.26
N GLY A 394 -7.07 -16.06 23.37
CA GLY A 394 -8.07 -15.84 24.41
C GLY A 394 -9.13 -16.90 24.51
N GLU A 395 -10.07 -16.65 25.41
CA GLU A 395 -11.28 -17.45 25.61
C GLU A 395 -12.49 -16.66 25.14
N ASN A 396 -13.47 -17.33 24.54
CA ASN A 396 -14.70 -16.71 24.10
C ASN A 396 -15.81 -16.90 25.16
N ILE A 397 -16.06 -15.87 25.96
CA ILE A 397 -17.01 -15.94 27.09
C ILE A 397 -18.40 -15.38 26.72
N PRO A 398 -19.50 -16.04 27.10
CA PRO A 398 -20.85 -15.55 26.86
C PRO A 398 -21.18 -14.36 27.77
N LEU A 399 -21.64 -13.24 27.20
CA LEU A 399 -22.16 -12.10 27.95
C LEU A 399 -23.63 -12.35 28.30
N GLN A 400 -23.96 -12.27 29.58
CA GLN A 400 -25.36 -12.21 29.99
C GLN A 400 -25.91 -10.82 29.67
N THR A 401 -26.70 -10.72 28.60
CA THR A 401 -27.53 -9.53 28.41
C THR A 401 -28.60 -9.56 29.49
N ASN A 402 -28.61 -8.57 30.37
CA ASN A 402 -29.76 -8.31 31.23
C ASN A 402 -31.00 -8.41 30.35
N ILE A 403 -31.87 -9.38 30.65
CA ILE A 403 -33.13 -9.58 29.93
C ILE A 403 -33.96 -8.30 30.15
N GLY A 404 -33.77 -7.34 29.25
CA GLY A 404 -34.64 -6.21 29.01
C GLY A 404 -35.79 -6.67 28.13
N GLY A 405 -36.62 -7.56 28.68
CA GLY A 405 -37.89 -7.96 28.11
C GLY A 405 -38.85 -8.07 29.27
N GLY A 406 -39.86 -7.19 29.32
CA GLY A 406 -40.87 -7.10 30.36
C GLY A 406 -41.76 -8.35 30.45
N GLY A 407 -41.17 -9.48 30.85
CA GLY A 407 -41.86 -10.63 31.37
C GLY A 407 -41.77 -10.55 32.88
N LEU A 408 -42.88 -10.18 33.51
CA LEU A 408 -43.08 -10.26 34.95
C LEU A 408 -42.48 -11.58 35.46
N ASN A 409 -41.46 -11.50 36.32
CA ASN A 409 -41.03 -12.64 37.13
C ASN A 409 -42.19 -13.00 38.06
N LEU A 410 -43.15 -13.77 37.56
CA LEU A 410 -44.32 -14.25 38.28
C LEU A 410 -43.94 -15.21 39.42
N GLY A 411 -42.65 -15.55 39.55
CA GLY A 411 -42.06 -16.20 40.72
C GLY A 411 -41.95 -15.29 41.94
N SER A 412 -41.80 -13.97 41.78
CA SER A 412 -41.70 -13.04 42.92
C SER A 412 -43.03 -12.42 43.35
N LEU A 413 -44.07 -12.49 42.53
CA LEU A 413 -45.44 -12.09 42.90
C LEU A 413 -46.22 -13.20 43.62
N GLY A 414 -45.81 -14.46 43.47
CA GLY A 414 -46.40 -15.60 44.20
C GLY A 414 -46.11 -15.61 45.71
N ALA A 415 -45.16 -14.79 46.19
CA ALA A 415 -44.82 -14.67 47.60
C ALA A 415 -45.65 -13.61 48.36
N LEU A 416 -46.46 -12.80 47.66
CA LEU A 416 -47.27 -11.73 48.25
C LEU A 416 -48.77 -12.04 48.32
N ALA A 417 -49.22 -13.14 47.71
CA ALA A 417 -50.60 -13.60 47.78
C ALA A 417 -50.64 -14.99 48.44
N GLY A 418 -50.80 -15.00 49.77
CA GLY A 418 -51.07 -16.22 50.51
C GLY A 418 -52.37 -16.86 50.05
N GLY A 419 -52.27 -17.87 49.19
CA GLY A 419 -53.41 -18.69 48.76
C GLY A 419 -53.17 -19.40 47.43
N ASN A 420 -53.04 -20.73 47.47
CA ASN A 420 -53.29 -21.72 46.41
C ASN A 420 -53.05 -21.35 44.92
N ALA A 421 -52.03 -20.54 44.60
CA ALA A 421 -51.58 -20.27 43.24
C ALA A 421 -50.16 -20.83 42.95
N GLY A 422 -49.63 -21.67 43.84
CA GLY A 422 -48.30 -22.28 43.71
C GLY A 422 -48.12 -23.27 42.55
N ALA A 423 -49.21 -23.63 41.85
CA ALA A 423 -49.15 -24.52 40.69
C ALA A 423 -48.97 -23.79 39.33
N LEU A 424 -49.17 -22.47 39.28
CA LEU A 424 -49.03 -21.69 38.03
C LEU A 424 -47.64 -21.04 37.88
N GLY A 425 -46.88 -20.88 38.97
CA GLY A 425 -45.48 -20.44 38.92
C GLY A 425 -44.53 -21.49 38.32
N ALA A 426 -44.92 -22.76 38.31
CA ALA A 426 -44.15 -23.86 37.72
C ALA A 426 -44.26 -23.92 36.17
N LEU A 427 -45.25 -23.25 35.58
CA LEU A 427 -45.40 -23.18 34.12
C LEU A 427 -44.63 -22.01 33.48
N GLY A 428 -44.09 -21.08 34.28
CA GLY A 428 -43.16 -20.05 33.82
C GLY A 428 -41.74 -20.54 33.54
N GLY A 429 -41.43 -21.79 33.91
CA GLY A 429 -40.14 -22.45 33.69
C GLY A 429 -40.05 -23.33 32.44
N LEU A 430 -41.14 -23.49 31.69
CA LEU A 430 -41.19 -24.33 30.49
C LEU A 430 -41.29 -23.47 29.23
N GLY A 431 -40.11 -23.10 28.72
CA GLY A 431 -39.90 -22.94 27.28
C GLY A 431 -40.67 -21.82 26.60
N GLY A 432 -40.34 -20.57 26.91
CA GLY A 432 -40.57 -19.45 26.00
C GLY A 432 -39.64 -19.56 24.79
N LEU A 433 -40.24 -19.91 23.65
CA LEU A 433 -39.62 -20.04 22.32
C LEU A 433 -38.95 -18.73 21.87
N GLY A 434 -37.64 -18.64 22.04
CA GLY A 434 -36.79 -17.62 21.44
C GLY A 434 -35.34 -18.00 21.68
N GLY A 435 -34.59 -18.32 20.62
CA GLY A 435 -33.20 -18.75 20.73
C GLY A 435 -32.36 -17.70 21.47
N PHE A 436 -31.96 -18.03 22.69
CA PHE A 436 -31.06 -17.21 23.50
C PHE A 436 -29.65 -17.29 22.91
N SER A 437 -29.37 -16.46 21.91
CA SER A 437 -27.99 -16.15 21.56
C SER A 437 -27.47 -15.14 22.59
N SER A 438 -26.83 -15.65 23.64
CA SER A 438 -26.00 -14.80 24.50
C SER A 438 -24.85 -14.30 23.63
N PRO A 439 -24.72 -12.96 23.41
CA PRO A 439 -23.62 -12.43 22.63
C PRO A 439 -22.33 -12.83 23.33
N ARG A 440 -21.42 -13.47 22.60
CA ARG A 440 -20.14 -13.87 23.16
C ARG A 440 -19.08 -12.83 22.88
N GLN A 441 -18.15 -12.68 23.81
CA GLN A 441 -17.05 -11.74 23.75
C GLN A 441 -15.74 -12.51 23.90
N ASP A 442 -14.84 -12.32 22.94
CA ASP A 442 -13.48 -12.81 23.06
C ASP A 442 -12.73 -11.97 24.09
N VAL A 443 -12.17 -12.63 25.11
CA VAL A 443 -11.29 -12.03 26.11
C VAL A 443 -9.94 -12.71 26.04
N GLY A 444 -8.89 -11.92 25.91
CA GLY A 444 -7.52 -12.41 25.90
C GLY A 444 -6.56 -11.35 25.41
N THR A 445 -5.38 -11.78 25.00
CA THR A 445 -4.38 -10.91 24.38
C THR A 445 -4.63 -10.85 22.87
N LYS A 446 -5.03 -9.68 22.39
CA LYS A 446 -5.24 -9.37 20.97
C LYS A 446 -4.22 -8.34 20.52
N ILE A 447 -3.47 -8.63 19.48
CA ILE A 447 -2.49 -7.71 18.90
C ILE A 447 -2.70 -7.67 17.39
N LYS A 448 -2.96 -6.48 16.87
CA LYS A 448 -3.04 -6.20 15.44
C LYS A 448 -1.97 -5.17 15.08
N ILE A 449 -1.15 -5.50 14.09
CA ILE A 449 0.03 -4.72 13.72
C ILE A 449 0.07 -4.55 12.21
N THR A 450 0.32 -3.33 11.75
CA THR A 450 0.63 -3.03 10.36
C THR A 450 2.04 -2.44 10.29
N PRO A 451 3.04 -3.19 9.79
CA PRO A 451 4.38 -2.67 9.62
C PRO A 451 4.53 -1.90 8.30
N HIS A 452 5.39 -0.88 8.33
CA HIS A 452 5.86 -0.17 7.16
C HIS A 452 7.39 -0.01 7.27
N ILE A 453 8.12 -0.58 6.32
CA ILE A 453 9.59 -0.60 6.34
C ILE A 453 10.13 0.52 5.45
N ASN A 454 10.99 1.36 6.02
CA ASN A 454 11.72 2.38 5.27
C ASN A 454 13.09 1.86 4.81
N ASP A 455 13.66 2.50 3.79
CA ASP A 455 15.01 2.17 3.27
C ASP A 455 16.15 2.35 4.30
N SER A 456 15.91 3.06 5.39
CA SER A 456 16.88 3.27 6.50
C SER A 456 16.78 2.20 7.60
N ASP A 457 16.23 1.02 7.31
CA ASP A 457 15.99 -0.09 8.24
C ASP A 457 15.23 0.33 9.51
N GLN A 458 14.31 1.27 9.33
CA GLN A 458 13.35 1.71 10.34
C GLN A 458 11.99 1.15 9.99
N VAL A 459 11.31 0.60 10.99
CA VAL A 459 9.96 0.08 10.88
C VAL A 459 9.01 1.06 11.58
N ARG A 460 8.10 1.65 10.80
CA ARG A 460 6.93 2.33 11.31
C ARG A 460 5.86 1.28 11.58
N LEU A 461 5.41 1.18 12.82
CA LEU A 461 4.42 0.21 13.27
C LEU A 461 3.16 0.94 13.68
N GLU A 462 2.03 0.55 13.08
CA GLU A 462 0.69 0.89 13.58
C GLU A 462 0.22 -0.30 14.43
N ILE A 463 -0.02 -0.07 15.72
CA ILE A 463 -0.27 -1.13 16.69
C ILE A 463 -1.60 -0.87 17.38
N GLU A 464 -2.45 -1.87 17.38
CA GLU A 464 -3.65 -2.00 18.19
C GLU A 464 -3.44 -3.22 19.11
N ALA A 465 -3.10 -2.97 20.37
CA ALA A 465 -2.90 -4.00 21.38
C ALA A 465 -4.00 -3.94 22.43
N GLU A 466 -4.57 -5.08 22.76
CA GLU A 466 -5.57 -5.27 23.79
C GLU A 466 -5.19 -6.47 24.66
N ASP A 467 -5.25 -6.31 25.98
CA ASP A 467 -5.19 -7.37 26.95
C ASP A 467 -6.48 -7.38 27.77
N SER A 468 -7.24 -8.45 27.64
CA SER A 468 -8.54 -8.63 28.24
C SER A 468 -8.55 -9.89 29.12
N SER A 469 -8.91 -9.74 30.39
CA SER A 469 -8.99 -10.85 31.34
C SER A 469 -10.39 -10.95 31.96
N PRO A 470 -10.99 -12.15 32.05
CA PRO A 470 -12.23 -12.34 32.78
C PRO A 470 -12.01 -12.16 34.28
N GLY A 471 -12.89 -11.41 34.93
CA GLY A 471 -12.95 -11.25 36.38
C GLY A 471 -13.73 -12.38 37.06
N ALA A 472 -13.85 -12.31 38.39
CA ALA A 472 -14.72 -13.24 39.11
C ALA A 472 -16.20 -13.00 38.76
N ALA A 473 -16.99 -14.08 38.70
CA ALA A 473 -18.44 -13.99 38.56
C ALA A 473 -19.03 -13.28 39.78
N ALA A 474 -19.78 -12.20 39.55
CA ALA A 474 -20.36 -11.35 40.58
C ALA A 474 -21.89 -11.36 40.52
N GLY A 475 -22.53 -11.42 41.69
CA GLY A 475 -23.99 -11.39 41.86
C GLY A 475 -24.66 -12.76 41.70
N SER A 476 -25.93 -12.84 42.11
CA SER A 476 -26.77 -14.06 42.05
C SER A 476 -26.98 -14.59 40.63
N LEU A 477 -26.79 -13.74 39.60
CA LEU A 477 -26.92 -14.10 38.19
C LEU A 477 -25.61 -14.62 37.57
N GLY A 478 -24.46 -14.48 38.25
CA GLY A 478 -23.18 -14.98 37.75
C GLY A 478 -22.56 -14.15 36.60
N ALA A 479 -22.78 -12.83 36.57
CA ALA A 479 -22.21 -11.96 35.56
C ALA A 479 -20.68 -11.82 35.74
N VAL A 480 -19.91 -12.04 34.67
CA VAL A 480 -18.46 -11.94 34.68
C VAL A 480 -18.05 -10.53 34.23
N SER A 481 -17.33 -9.78 35.07
CA SER A 481 -16.73 -8.51 34.67
C SER A 481 -15.52 -8.75 33.76
N ILE A 482 -15.30 -7.92 32.74
CA ILE A 482 -14.13 -8.04 31.85
C ILE A 482 -13.23 -6.84 32.12
N THR A 483 -11.99 -7.11 32.52
CA THR A 483 -10.97 -6.06 32.64
C THR A 483 -10.23 -5.97 31.32
N GLN A 484 -10.33 -4.84 30.63
CA GLN A 484 -9.67 -4.59 29.34
C GLN A 484 -8.59 -3.52 29.50
N ARG A 485 -7.43 -3.75 28.88
CA ARG A 485 -6.31 -2.81 28.78
C ARG A 485 -5.99 -2.63 27.30
N THR A 486 -6.09 -1.42 26.77
CA THR A 486 -5.91 -1.15 25.34
C THR A 486 -4.84 -0.10 25.08
N ALA A 487 -4.10 -0.26 23.98
CA ALA A 487 -3.08 0.67 23.51
C ALA A 487 -3.13 0.76 21.98
N ASN A 488 -3.48 1.94 21.47
CA ASN A 488 -3.50 2.25 20.04
C ASN A 488 -2.46 3.34 19.76
N THR A 489 -1.42 3.01 19.01
CA THR A 489 -0.33 3.95 18.75
C THR A 489 0.40 3.67 17.45
N THR A 490 1.11 4.68 16.96
CA THR A 490 1.99 4.60 15.81
C THR A 490 3.38 5.00 16.23
N LEU A 491 4.37 4.14 15.99
CA LEU A 491 5.76 4.39 16.41
C LEU A 491 6.73 4.01 15.31
N VAL A 492 7.91 4.62 15.32
CA VAL A 492 9.00 4.32 14.37
C VAL A 492 10.19 3.84 15.18
N VAL A 493 10.65 2.63 14.88
CA VAL A 493 11.71 1.94 15.62
C VAL A 493 12.68 1.33 14.64
N ARG A 494 13.96 1.25 15.00
CA ARG A 494 14.96 0.59 14.16
C ARG A 494 14.89 -0.93 14.32
N ASP A 495 15.41 -1.65 13.33
CA ASP A 495 15.60 -3.09 13.45
C ASP A 495 16.32 -3.46 14.76
N GLN A 496 15.81 -4.47 15.47
CA GLN A 496 16.35 -5.00 16.73
C GLN A 496 16.35 -4.05 17.94
N GLU A 497 15.78 -2.85 17.82
CA GLU A 497 15.63 -1.95 18.96
C GLU A 497 14.33 -2.25 19.72
N THR A 498 14.46 -2.43 21.03
CA THR A 498 13.33 -2.62 21.93
C THR A 498 12.78 -1.25 22.36
N VAL A 499 11.50 -0.99 22.08
CA VAL A 499 10.80 0.23 22.49
C VAL A 499 9.74 -0.08 23.54
N VAL A 500 9.57 0.84 24.48
CA VAL A 500 8.40 0.84 25.38
C VAL A 500 7.27 1.59 24.69
N ILE A 501 6.20 0.87 24.37
CA ILE A 501 5.02 1.43 23.71
C ILE A 501 4.18 2.24 24.70
N GLY A 502 4.09 1.72 25.92
CA GLY A 502 3.29 2.31 26.98
C GLY A 502 3.41 1.55 28.29
N GLY A 503 2.84 2.13 29.33
CA GLY A 503 2.77 1.51 30.64
C GLY A 503 1.87 2.29 31.58
N LEU A 504 1.41 1.63 32.63
CA LEU A 504 0.59 2.24 33.68
C LEU A 504 1.13 1.79 35.03
N MET A 505 1.63 2.75 35.80
CA MET A 505 1.94 2.53 37.20
C MET A 505 0.85 3.18 38.06
N LYS A 506 0.14 2.37 38.85
CA LYS A 506 -0.90 2.82 39.77
C LYS A 506 -0.54 2.36 41.18
N ASP A 507 -0.53 3.30 42.11
CA ASP A 507 -0.38 3.06 43.54
C ASP A 507 -1.63 3.56 44.24
N SER A 508 -2.30 2.69 44.98
CA SER A 508 -3.55 2.97 45.67
C SER A 508 -3.41 2.54 47.14
N GLU A 509 -3.46 3.51 48.04
CA GLU A 509 -3.47 3.28 49.48
C GLU A 509 -4.81 3.73 50.07
N GLN A 510 -5.60 2.78 50.55
CA GLN A 510 -6.85 3.02 51.26
C GLN A 510 -6.64 2.73 52.74
N THR A 511 -6.79 3.74 53.58
CA THR A 511 -6.72 3.57 55.04
C THR A 511 -8.06 3.95 55.67
N THR A 512 -8.76 2.95 56.20
CA THR A 512 -10.01 3.10 56.94
C THR A 512 -9.70 3.09 58.44
N LYS A 513 -10.07 4.16 59.15
CA LYS A 513 -9.90 4.27 60.61
C LYS A 513 -11.25 4.43 61.28
N THR A 514 -11.68 3.40 62.02
CA THR A 514 -12.85 3.47 62.89
C THR A 514 -12.36 3.67 64.32
N LYS A 515 -12.75 4.74 65.00
CA LYS A 515 -12.26 5.04 66.36
C LYS A 515 -13.36 5.60 67.26
N VAL A 516 -13.20 5.43 68.56
CA VAL A 516 -14.00 6.15 69.56
C VAL A 516 -13.50 7.60 69.65
N PRO A 517 -14.37 8.61 69.55
CA PRO A 517 -13.97 10.00 69.71
C PRO A 517 -13.25 10.25 71.04
N VAL A 518 -12.24 11.13 71.06
CA VAL A 518 -11.36 11.45 72.21
C VAL A 518 -10.42 10.31 72.61
N LEU A 519 -10.94 9.13 72.96
CA LEU A 519 -10.12 7.99 73.45
C LEU A 519 -9.22 7.37 72.36
N GLY A 520 -9.67 7.34 71.11
CA GLY A 520 -8.89 6.81 69.99
C GLY A 520 -7.75 7.73 69.51
N ASP A 521 -7.72 8.98 69.98
CA ASP A 521 -6.70 9.97 69.63
C ASP A 521 -5.60 10.13 70.69
N LEU A 522 -5.70 9.41 71.81
CA LEU A 522 -4.64 9.37 72.82
C LEU A 522 -3.35 8.77 72.24
N PRO A 523 -2.17 9.39 72.49
CA PRO A 523 -0.91 8.78 72.09
C PRO A 523 -0.71 7.46 72.84
N VAL A 524 -0.19 6.43 72.15
CA VAL A 524 0.07 5.07 72.66
C VAL A 524 -1.19 4.28 73.04
N LEU A 525 -2.09 4.82 73.86
CA LEU A 525 -3.31 4.14 74.31
C LEU A 525 -4.45 4.17 73.29
N GLY A 526 -4.44 5.10 72.34
CA GLY A 526 -5.47 5.22 71.31
C GLY A 526 -5.58 4.01 70.38
N PHE A 527 -4.52 3.18 70.28
CA PHE A 527 -4.56 1.91 69.54
C PHE A 527 -5.58 0.91 70.10
N LEU A 528 -5.91 1.00 71.39
CA LEU A 528 -6.92 0.13 72.03
C LEU A 528 -8.36 0.56 71.70
N PHE A 529 -8.55 1.81 71.26
CA PHE A 529 -9.86 2.41 71.00
C PHE A 529 -10.08 2.75 69.52
N ARG A 530 -9.27 2.16 68.63
CA ARG A 530 -9.40 2.30 67.18
C ARG A 530 -9.13 0.99 66.44
N ARG A 531 -9.76 0.85 65.28
CA ARG A 531 -9.51 -0.18 64.28
C ARG A 531 -8.99 0.52 63.03
N THR A 532 -7.81 0.11 62.60
CA THR A 532 -7.18 0.59 61.38
C THR A 532 -7.12 -0.55 60.38
N GLU A 533 -7.66 -0.31 59.20
CA GLU A 533 -7.53 -1.19 58.05
C GLU A 533 -6.80 -0.41 56.95
N THR A 534 -5.63 -0.90 56.56
CA THR A 534 -4.82 -0.32 55.49
C THR A 534 -4.71 -1.33 54.37
N GLN A 535 -5.19 -0.95 53.18
CA GLN A 535 -5.04 -1.71 51.96
C GLN A 535 -4.14 -0.92 51.00
N LYS A 536 -3.01 -1.50 50.61
CA LYS A 536 -2.08 -0.95 49.61
C LYS A 536 -2.09 -1.84 48.38
N ARG A 537 -2.41 -1.27 47.23
CA ARG A 537 -2.40 -1.97 45.95
C ARG A 537 -1.52 -1.21 44.97
N LYS A 538 -0.45 -1.86 44.52
CA LYS A 538 0.40 -1.38 43.44
C LYS A 538 0.17 -2.25 42.22
N SER A 539 -0.02 -1.63 41.06
CA SER A 539 -0.05 -2.30 39.77
C SER A 539 0.88 -1.60 38.80
N ASN A 540 1.73 -2.34 38.12
CA ASN A 540 2.64 -1.83 37.10
C ASN A 540 2.46 -2.67 35.82
N LEU A 541 1.95 -2.02 34.79
CA LEU A 541 1.83 -2.57 33.45
C LEU A 541 2.93 -1.97 32.57
N LEU A 542 3.68 -2.80 31.85
CA LEU A 542 4.62 -2.36 30.83
C LEU A 542 4.38 -3.13 29.53
N LEU A 543 4.19 -2.39 28.43
CA LEU A 543 4.10 -2.95 27.08
C LEU A 543 5.35 -2.56 26.30
N VAL A 544 6.07 -3.57 25.85
CA VAL A 544 7.34 -3.44 25.15
C VAL A 544 7.25 -4.17 23.81
N LEU A 545 7.90 -3.65 22.77
CA LEU A 545 7.96 -4.28 21.47
C LEU A 545 9.36 -4.19 20.87
N THR A 546 9.77 -5.25 20.20
CA THR A 546 11.02 -5.33 19.44
C THR A 546 10.70 -5.81 18.03
N PRO A 547 10.86 -4.98 16.99
CA PRO A 547 10.72 -5.41 15.60
C PRO A 547 12.03 -6.01 15.09
N HIS A 548 11.91 -6.97 14.19
CA HIS A 548 13.04 -7.54 13.49
C HIS A 548 12.75 -7.70 11.99
N ILE A 549 13.52 -7.03 11.14
CA ILE A 549 13.35 -7.07 9.69
C ILE A 549 14.00 -8.34 9.15
N ILE A 550 13.22 -9.09 8.36
CA ILE A 550 13.62 -10.30 7.67
C ILE A 550 13.92 -9.93 6.21
N HIS A 551 15.16 -10.10 5.78
CA HIS A 551 15.58 -9.86 4.41
C HIS A 551 15.54 -11.15 3.58
N ASP A 552 16.12 -12.23 4.14
CA ASP A 552 16.31 -13.50 3.45
C ASP A 552 15.75 -14.70 4.23
N SER A 553 15.61 -15.85 3.55
CA SER A 553 15.23 -17.11 4.19
C SER A 553 16.22 -17.59 5.27
N ARG A 554 17.47 -17.08 5.26
CA ARG A 554 18.47 -17.37 6.30
C ARG A 554 18.13 -16.69 7.63
N ASP A 555 17.60 -15.47 7.57
CA ASP A 555 17.18 -14.72 8.76
C ASP A 555 16.00 -15.44 9.41
N LEU A 556 15.02 -15.87 8.61
CA LEU A 556 13.90 -16.70 9.08
C LEU A 556 14.38 -17.94 9.82
N ARG A 557 15.36 -18.67 9.25
CA ARG A 557 15.89 -19.88 9.88
C ARG A 557 16.61 -19.58 11.19
N THR A 558 17.34 -18.46 11.25
CA THR A 558 18.05 -18.01 12.45
C THR A 558 17.06 -17.63 13.56
N ILE A 559 16.02 -16.86 13.23
CA ILE A 559 14.95 -16.49 14.17
C ILE A 559 14.22 -17.74 14.67
N PHE A 560 13.89 -18.65 13.75
CA PHE A 560 13.22 -19.91 14.10
C PHE A 560 14.06 -20.77 15.04
N GLN A 561 15.34 -20.98 14.74
CA GLN A 561 16.24 -21.75 15.61
C GLN A 561 16.40 -21.09 16.99
N ARG A 562 16.59 -19.77 17.02
CA ARG A 562 16.65 -18.99 18.27
C ARG A 562 15.38 -19.17 19.10
N LYS A 563 14.19 -18.99 18.50
CA LYS A 563 12.91 -19.10 19.20
C LYS A 563 12.60 -20.53 19.65
N MET A 564 13.00 -21.54 18.87
CA MET A 564 12.88 -22.94 19.29
C MET A 564 13.78 -23.25 20.47
N GLN A 565 15.02 -22.74 20.48
CA GLN A 565 15.92 -22.87 21.61
C GLN A 565 15.37 -22.15 22.86
N GLU A 566 14.93 -20.89 22.74
CA GLU A 566 14.31 -20.15 23.86
C GLU A 566 13.10 -20.87 24.43
N ARG A 567 12.24 -21.42 23.56
CA ARG A 567 11.09 -22.24 23.98
C ARG A 567 11.54 -23.51 24.69
N GLN A 568 12.58 -24.18 24.21
CA GLN A 568 13.08 -25.40 24.81
C GLN A 568 13.71 -25.11 26.19
N GLU A 569 14.50 -24.04 26.31
CA GLU A 569 15.01 -23.55 27.59
C GLU A 569 13.89 -23.16 28.56
N PHE A 570 12.80 -22.56 28.05
CA PHE A 570 11.62 -22.26 28.86
C PHE A 570 10.92 -23.55 29.34
N LEU A 571 10.72 -24.53 28.45
CA LEU A 571 10.14 -25.82 28.82
C LEU A 571 11.02 -26.56 29.85
N ASP A 572 12.33 -26.55 29.67
CA ASP A 572 13.26 -27.17 30.60
C ASP A 572 13.25 -26.48 31.97
N ARG A 573 13.17 -25.14 31.99
CA ARG A 573 13.13 -24.36 33.22
C ARG A 573 11.83 -24.54 34.01
N TYR A 574 10.68 -24.69 33.34
CA TYR A 574 9.38 -24.63 33.99
C TYR A 574 8.58 -25.94 33.99
N PHE A 575 8.86 -26.89 33.10
CA PHE A 575 8.08 -28.13 32.93
C PHE A 575 8.85 -29.42 33.24
N VAL A 576 10.19 -29.40 33.27
CA VAL A 576 10.94 -30.58 33.71
C VAL A 576 10.90 -30.63 35.23
N PHE A 577 9.94 -31.40 35.74
CA PHE A 577 9.76 -31.77 37.15
C PHE A 577 10.97 -32.57 37.68
N GLY A 578 12.10 -31.92 37.89
CA GLY A 578 13.22 -32.46 38.66
C GLY A 578 13.57 -31.49 39.78
N ASP A 579 13.64 -31.99 41.02
CA ASP A 579 14.10 -31.27 42.23
C ASP A 579 15.58 -30.79 42.15
N SER A 580 16.15 -30.66 40.95
CA SER A 580 17.49 -30.16 40.71
C SER A 580 17.41 -28.75 40.12
N ASP A 581 17.82 -27.75 40.89
CA ASP A 581 18.06 -26.39 40.41
C ASP A 581 18.87 -26.44 39.10
N TRP A 582 18.24 -26.05 37.99
CA TRP A 582 18.91 -26.00 36.70
C TRP A 582 20.03 -24.97 36.77
N THR A 583 21.27 -25.43 36.62
CA THR A 583 22.43 -24.54 36.44
C THR A 583 22.73 -24.47 34.95
N PRO A 584 22.74 -23.27 34.34
CA PRO A 584 23.07 -23.14 32.92
C PRO A 584 24.46 -23.75 32.66
N PRO A 585 24.68 -24.38 31.49
CA PRO A 585 25.98 -24.89 31.12
C PRO A 585 27.01 -23.75 31.18
N ARG A 586 27.90 -23.80 32.16
CA ARG A 586 28.97 -22.80 32.33
C ARG A 586 29.96 -22.93 31.18
N ASP A 587 30.01 -21.90 30.34
CA ASP A 587 31.07 -21.73 29.36
C ASP A 587 32.38 -21.37 30.10
N TRP A 588 33.21 -22.39 30.33
CA TRP A 588 34.50 -22.27 31.02
C TRP A 588 35.52 -21.42 30.25
N THR A 589 35.22 -21.02 29.01
CA THR A 589 36.10 -20.15 28.21
C THR A 589 35.92 -18.67 28.49
N ARG A 590 34.76 -18.27 29.02
CA ARG A 590 34.41 -16.86 29.32
C ARG A 590 34.26 -16.56 30.80
N THR A 591 34.19 -17.59 31.64
CA THR A 591 34.14 -17.42 33.09
C THR A 591 35.55 -17.16 33.63
N ASN A 592 35.66 -16.16 34.50
CA ASN A 592 36.87 -15.92 35.27
C ASN A 592 37.18 -17.20 36.06
N GLY A 593 38.39 -17.74 35.91
CA GLY A 593 38.79 -18.94 36.64
C GLY A 593 38.68 -18.72 38.15
N LEU A 594 38.56 -19.81 38.92
CA LEU A 594 38.44 -19.79 40.39
C LEU A 594 39.46 -18.87 41.07
N VAL A 595 40.66 -18.74 40.52
CA VAL A 595 41.71 -17.88 41.06
C VAL A 595 41.38 -16.39 40.92
N GLU A 596 40.76 -15.98 39.80
CA GLU A 596 40.39 -14.59 39.56
C GLU A 596 39.14 -14.20 40.35
N ASP A 597 38.22 -15.14 40.56
CA ASP A 597 37.05 -14.97 41.43
C ASP A 597 37.44 -14.81 42.91
N ILE A 598 38.44 -15.59 43.37
CA ILE A 598 39.07 -15.41 44.68
C ILE A 598 39.76 -14.05 44.78
N ARG A 599 40.38 -13.56 43.68
CA ARG A 599 41.07 -12.28 43.65
C ARG A 599 40.11 -11.10 43.69
N GLN A 600 39.00 -11.18 42.97
CA GLN A 600 37.92 -10.18 42.98
C GLN A 600 37.24 -10.13 44.34
N SER A 601 36.89 -11.28 44.92
CA SER A 601 36.28 -11.34 46.25
C SER A 601 37.20 -10.78 47.34
N TYR A 602 38.53 -10.96 47.22
CA TYR A 602 39.48 -10.31 48.13
C TYR A 602 39.51 -8.78 47.98
N ARG A 603 39.47 -8.27 46.74
CA ARG A 603 39.43 -6.81 46.47
C ARG A 603 38.13 -6.19 46.96
N GLU A 604 36.99 -6.82 46.71
CA GLU A 604 35.69 -6.36 47.20
C GLU A 604 35.63 -6.39 48.72
N ALA A 605 36.18 -7.42 49.37
CA ALA A 605 36.27 -7.47 50.83
C ALA A 605 37.17 -6.37 51.42
N GLU A 606 38.27 -6.02 50.75
CA GLU A 606 39.11 -4.88 51.14
C GLU A 606 38.41 -3.53 50.94
N GLU A 607 37.74 -3.32 49.80
CA GLU A 607 36.98 -2.08 49.55
C GLU A 607 35.84 -1.90 50.55
N ARG A 608 35.13 -2.99 50.89
CA ARG A 608 34.05 -2.99 51.87
C ARG A 608 34.55 -2.65 53.27
N ARG A 609 35.70 -3.20 53.68
CA ARG A 609 36.37 -2.81 54.94
C ARG A 609 36.84 -1.36 54.93
N GLN A 610 37.33 -0.85 53.80
CA GLN A 610 37.74 0.56 53.68
C GLN A 610 36.53 1.52 53.74
N LEU A 611 35.38 1.12 53.19
CA LEU A 611 34.13 1.86 53.29
C LEU A 611 33.57 1.86 54.71
N GLU A 612 33.57 0.72 55.39
CA GLU A 612 33.18 0.63 56.81
C GLU A 612 34.11 1.48 57.69
N ALA A 613 35.42 1.45 57.48
CA ALA A 613 36.36 2.31 58.20
C ALA A 613 36.14 3.81 57.93
N GLN A 614 35.68 4.18 56.73
CA GLN A 614 35.32 5.57 56.40
C GLN A 614 33.96 6.00 56.98
N LEU A 615 33.06 5.05 57.24
CA LEU A 615 31.77 5.27 57.92
C LEU A 615 31.95 5.40 59.44
N GLU A 616 32.91 4.68 60.02
CA GLU A 616 33.24 4.74 61.45
C GLU A 616 34.17 5.90 61.83
N ALA A 617 34.86 6.51 60.86
CA ALA A 617 35.65 7.71 61.10
C ALA A 617 34.73 8.91 61.43
N PRO A 618 34.90 9.59 62.57
CA PRO A 618 34.04 10.70 62.96
C PRO A 618 34.19 11.86 61.95
N LYS A 619 33.12 12.13 61.19
CA LYS A 619 33.03 13.31 60.31
C LYS A 619 32.83 14.56 61.16
N ASP A 620 33.87 15.37 61.30
CA ASP A 620 33.72 16.74 61.79
C ASP A 620 32.82 17.52 60.81
N LYS A 621 31.73 18.08 61.34
CA LYS A 621 30.78 18.89 60.57
C LYS A 621 31.49 20.18 60.12
N PRO A 622 31.43 20.57 58.84
CA PRO A 622 32.04 21.82 58.39
C PRO A 622 31.36 22.99 59.12
N LYS A 623 32.17 23.83 59.78
CA LYS A 623 31.69 25.08 60.40
C LYS A 623 31.36 26.07 59.28
N HIS A 624 30.11 26.50 59.21
CA HIS A 624 29.71 27.61 58.36
C HIS A 624 30.26 28.92 58.95
N GLU A 625 31.11 29.62 58.20
CA GLU A 625 31.47 31.00 58.55
C GLU A 625 30.31 31.95 58.17
N PRO A 626 30.00 32.98 58.98
CA PRO A 626 28.92 33.91 58.70
C PRO A 626 29.22 34.75 57.46
N SER A 627 28.30 34.78 56.49
CA SER A 627 28.39 35.68 55.34
C SER A 627 28.11 37.13 55.73
N GLU A 628 28.89 38.06 55.17
CA GLU A 628 28.68 39.51 55.33
C GLU A 628 27.32 39.96 54.77
N PRO A 629 26.72 41.05 55.31
CA PRO A 629 25.39 41.50 54.92
C PRO A 629 25.37 42.02 53.46
N ILE A 630 24.36 41.59 52.70
CA ILE A 630 24.02 42.19 51.39
C ILE A 630 23.19 43.45 51.65
N ASP A 631 23.75 44.61 51.32
CA ASP A 631 23.05 45.90 51.39
C ASP A 631 22.05 46.07 50.23
N MET A 632 20.85 46.58 50.54
CA MET A 632 19.79 46.86 49.57
C MET A 632 20.12 48.12 48.74
N PRO A 633 19.78 48.15 47.44
CA PRO A 633 20.10 49.29 46.58
C PRO A 633 19.26 50.54 46.96
N GLN A 634 19.94 51.63 47.32
CA GLN A 634 19.32 52.93 47.56
C GLN A 634 19.21 53.79 46.28
N VAL A 635 18.16 54.60 46.30
CA VAL A 635 17.59 55.44 45.25
C VAL A 635 18.54 56.56 44.81
N ILE A 636 18.64 56.77 43.50
CA ILE A 636 19.38 57.84 42.83
C ILE A 636 18.68 59.20 43.06
N LYS A 637 19.43 60.20 43.56
CA LYS A 637 19.09 61.62 43.43
C LYS A 637 20.21 62.40 42.76
N SER A 638 19.78 63.37 41.96
CA SER A 638 20.49 64.19 40.99
C SER A 638 21.39 65.27 41.60
N GLY A 639 22.37 65.73 40.80
CA GLY A 639 23.11 66.98 41.04
C GLY A 639 24.42 67.01 40.26
N GLY A 640 24.47 67.82 39.20
CA GLY A 640 25.50 67.81 38.16
C GLY A 640 26.82 68.52 38.50
N GLY A 641 27.77 68.48 37.56
CA GLY A 641 29.04 69.20 37.74
C GLY A 641 30.22 68.90 36.82
N SER A 642 30.04 69.00 35.50
CA SER A 642 31.05 69.50 34.54
C SER A 642 32.24 68.63 34.03
N LYS A 643 32.31 68.60 32.69
CA LYS A 643 33.48 68.66 31.78
C LYS A 643 34.43 67.45 31.64
N SER A 644 34.32 66.72 30.52
CA SER A 644 35.20 66.84 29.32
C SER A 644 35.26 65.53 28.51
N ALA A 645 35.14 65.65 27.18
CA ALA A 645 35.31 64.59 26.17
C ALA A 645 36.82 64.40 25.82
N PRO A 646 37.28 63.48 24.91
CA PRO A 646 36.55 62.60 24.00
C PRO A 646 37.10 61.15 23.87
N ALA A 647 36.54 60.43 22.90
CA ALA A 647 36.76 59.05 22.47
C ALA A 647 38.18 58.68 22.01
N ALA A 648 38.54 57.38 22.12
CA ALA A 648 38.72 56.44 21.00
C ALA A 648 39.75 55.31 21.27
N THR A 649 39.47 54.15 20.63
CA THR A 649 40.38 53.03 20.24
C THR A 649 40.66 51.89 21.24
N PRO A 650 40.93 50.64 20.74
CA PRO A 650 40.17 49.46 21.13
C PRO A 650 41.05 48.37 21.77
N GLN A 651 40.45 47.52 22.61
CA GLN A 651 41.17 46.39 23.20
C GLN A 651 41.24 45.21 22.22
N ARG A 652 42.47 44.80 21.91
CA ARG A 652 42.81 43.49 21.34
C ARG A 652 43.52 42.66 22.41
N ARG A 653 43.04 41.43 22.60
CA ARG A 653 43.72 40.21 23.13
C ARG A 653 44.64 40.38 24.35
N ARG A 654 44.27 39.77 25.49
CA ARG A 654 45.23 39.06 26.36
C ARG A 654 44.61 37.79 26.96
N THR A 655 45.35 36.70 26.76
CA THR A 655 45.32 35.37 27.38
C THR A 655 45.29 35.36 28.91
N PRO A 656 44.94 34.24 29.57
CA PRO A 656 45.58 33.86 30.82
C PRO A 656 46.66 32.79 30.59
N ARG A 657 47.87 33.07 31.06
CA ARG A 657 49.02 32.16 31.16
C ARG A 657 49.17 31.72 32.62
N ARG A 658 49.08 30.39 32.82
CA ARG A 658 49.79 29.47 33.73
C ARG A 658 50.06 29.88 35.19
N THR A 659 49.59 29.01 36.09
CA THR A 659 50.36 28.53 37.24
C THR A 659 51.25 27.32 36.83
N PRO A 660 52.47 27.14 37.40
CA PRO A 660 53.34 25.97 37.14
C PRO A 660 53.04 24.84 38.15
N ARG A 661 52.85 23.59 37.71
CA ARG A 661 53.82 22.52 37.35
C ARG A 661 54.69 21.98 38.51
N ARG A 662 54.43 20.72 38.85
CA ARG A 662 55.42 19.65 39.09
C ARG A 662 54.69 18.30 38.98
N ALA A 663 55.22 17.19 38.51
CA ALA A 663 56.10 16.87 37.38
C ALA A 663 55.86 15.37 37.06
N ASN A 664 55.92 15.05 35.77
CA ASN A 664 55.71 13.75 35.11
C ASN A 664 56.82 12.71 35.48
N PRO A 665 56.76 11.41 35.08
CA PRO A 665 56.92 11.06 33.66
C PRO A 665 56.21 9.77 33.13
N ARG A 666 55.73 9.87 31.86
CA ARG A 666 55.93 8.95 30.68
C ARG A 666 55.41 7.50 30.77
N SER A 667 54.95 6.80 29.72
CA SER A 667 54.87 6.92 28.24
C SER A 667 54.10 5.66 27.77
N GLY A 668 53.15 5.66 26.83
CA GLY A 668 53.23 5.79 25.36
C GLY A 668 52.12 4.89 24.76
N ALA A 669 51.23 5.39 23.89
CA ALA A 669 51.25 5.25 22.42
C ALA A 669 50.90 3.81 21.96
N LEU A 670 49.96 3.48 21.07
CA LEU A 670 49.51 4.09 19.80
C LEU A 670 48.16 3.50 19.34
N GLU A 671 47.69 4.07 18.23
CA GLU A 671 46.40 3.99 17.52
C GLU A 671 46.00 2.64 16.89
N THR A 672 44.73 2.62 16.48
CA THR A 672 43.82 1.74 15.69
C THR A 672 44.42 0.98 14.47
N PRO A 673 43.73 0.09 13.70
CA PRO A 673 42.26 -0.19 13.56
C PRO A 673 41.86 -1.69 13.44
N ILE A 674 40.56 -2.01 13.34
CA ILE A 674 40.07 -3.37 13.02
C ILE A 674 39.47 -3.38 11.61
N GLN A 675 40.09 -4.18 10.71
CA GLN A 675 39.65 -4.47 9.34
C GLN A 675 39.05 -5.89 9.25
N ILE A 676 38.25 -6.10 8.19
CA ILE A 676 37.30 -7.19 7.95
C ILE A 676 37.92 -8.35 7.13
N ASN A 677 37.58 -9.61 7.51
CA ASN A 677 37.50 -10.88 6.72
C ASN A 677 38.78 -11.50 6.09
N PRO A 678 38.74 -12.75 5.52
CA PRO A 678 37.94 -13.97 5.80
C PRO A 678 38.81 -15.28 5.82
N MET A 679 38.14 -16.44 5.94
CA MET A 679 38.52 -17.77 5.38
C MET A 679 39.36 -18.81 6.18
N THR A 680 38.68 -19.97 6.36
CA THR A 680 39.06 -21.36 5.99
C THR A 680 39.75 -22.34 6.96
N ARG A 681 39.13 -23.55 6.99
CA ARG A 681 39.66 -24.94 7.14
C ARG A 681 40.22 -25.35 8.52
N SER A 682 40.08 -26.58 9.02
CA SER A 682 39.92 -27.93 8.44
C SER A 682 39.38 -28.90 9.53
N VAL A 683 38.43 -29.80 9.24
CA VAL A 683 38.60 -31.27 9.02
C VAL A 683 39.51 -32.02 10.01
N ALA A 684 38.89 -32.79 10.91
CA ALA A 684 39.32 -34.10 11.45
C ALA A 684 38.15 -34.58 12.35
N GLN A 685 37.27 -35.52 12.00
CA GLN A 685 37.43 -36.94 11.64
C GLN A 685 38.05 -37.79 12.77
N ALA A 686 37.21 -38.70 13.32
CA ALA A 686 37.48 -40.00 13.96
C ALA A 686 36.86 -40.16 15.38
N PRO A 687 36.49 -41.40 15.80
CA PRO A 687 35.96 -42.52 15.01
C PRO A 687 34.68 -43.13 15.58
N GLU A 688 34.05 -43.92 14.73
CA GLU A 688 33.01 -44.90 15.03
C GLU A 688 33.43 -45.88 16.13
N SER A 689 32.49 -46.22 17.01
CA SER A 689 32.44 -47.54 17.67
C SER A 689 31.03 -48.08 17.52
N GLY A 690 30.93 -49.14 16.71
CA GLY A 690 29.67 -49.81 16.42
C GLY A 690 29.06 -50.53 17.62
N GLY A 691 27.74 -50.57 17.62
CA GLY A 691 26.91 -51.49 18.39
C GLY A 691 25.64 -51.73 17.58
N ARG A 692 25.63 -52.82 16.80
CA ARG A 692 24.50 -53.28 15.99
C ARG A 692 23.77 -54.39 16.76
N VAL A 693 22.52 -54.66 16.37
CA VAL A 693 21.64 -55.82 16.72
C VAL A 693 20.76 -55.50 17.95
N THR A 694 19.41 -55.56 17.97
CA THR A 694 18.32 -56.24 17.20
C THR A 694 17.01 -55.47 17.46
N ALA A 695 16.21 -55.14 16.45
CA ALA A 695 14.96 -55.82 16.10
C ALA A 695 13.95 -56.04 17.26
N GLU A 696 12.88 -55.25 17.31
CA GLU A 696 11.54 -55.77 17.62
C GLU A 696 10.45 -54.87 17.02
N ARG A 697 9.41 -55.54 16.53
CA ARG A 697 8.27 -55.09 15.74
C ARG A 697 7.06 -55.70 16.41
N THR A 698 6.08 -54.87 16.82
CA THR A 698 4.67 -55.09 17.28
C THR A 698 4.45 -54.19 18.50
N GLU A 699 3.41 -53.38 18.65
CA GLU A 699 2.07 -53.26 18.05
C GLU A 699 1.73 -51.81 17.69
#